data_AF-A0A2U1ZZ96-F1
#
_entry.id   AF-A0A2U1ZZ96-F1
#
_cell.length_a   1.000
_cell.length_b   1.000
_cell.length_c   1.000
_cell.angle_alpha   90.00
_cell.angle_beta   90.00
_cell.angle_gamma   90.00
#
_symmetry.space_group_name_H-M   'P 1'
#
loop_
_entity.id
_entity.type
_entity.pdbx_description
1 polymer ?
#
loop_
_entity_poly.entity_id
_entity_poly.type
_entity_poly.pdbx_seq_one_letter_code
_entity_poly.pdbx_strand_id
1 'polypeptide(L)'
;MGFGTINGGDEEGGASFSPSLALDLEGGTQLILTPRADDGQQVTSEDVNQAIAIIRQRVDGSGVAEAEITSQGGSNIVVGIPGEVDDTTVSLITASAQMRMRTVLAVANPGPIDIAALAQAQADAEAAAGATDPALTDPAAPGSPAPTEAPAPESPSEGASDDTSADGAMPAEAAAETATETATETPTEAPSETATEDGTDAPVAPVTPPTQEEIDAAAFSVADADGDGELSNTPATEPTSASDVAWITEQVYYDFYRLDCTLPENRIGASDDALEQPLVACSPDGISKYIVGPAELTGQDLTGAQMGFQTTSTGTATNVPVVQMNFTNAGGDKFRDVTTRLASLVGQPPLNQFAIVLDGLVISAPSVDTPIPNGEAQISGPTGNPFTRAEATALANQLNFGSLPITFEVQSQEQISATLGSEQLQRGLLAGGIGIVLVLGYSFLQYRGLGIVTVASLVVAGALTYGVILLLSWWQGYRLSLPGVAGLILAIGVTADSFIVYFERIRDEVREGRTLQAAVDHGWLRARRTILASDGVNVLAAVILYFIAVGGVRGFAFTLGLTTVIDLVVVILFTHPLMKLLVRTKFFGQGHRFSGLDPVHLGASVAAYAGRGRARTTAERAAIAVQADTRTIAERKADAARAEAAAAAEAEGELDPPLTTQDGAPDTGATVPATGTDTTEENR
;
A
#
# COMPACT_ATOMS: atom_id res chain seq x y z
N MET A 1 -27.03 -7.13 19.04
CA MET A 1 -28.11 -7.77 18.24
C MET A 1 -27.44 -8.29 16.98
N GLY A 2 -27.72 -9.52 16.56
CA GLY A 2 -27.10 -10.08 15.36
C GLY A 2 -27.73 -9.48 14.10
N PHE A 3 -26.89 -9.06 13.16
CA PHE A 3 -27.32 -8.81 11.78
C PHE A 3 -27.19 -10.12 11.02
N GLY A 4 -28.29 -10.61 10.45
CA GLY A 4 -28.27 -11.76 9.56
C GLY A 4 -27.77 -11.33 8.19
N THR A 5 -26.85 -12.11 7.61
CA THR A 5 -26.48 -11.98 6.19
C THR A 5 -27.70 -12.31 5.32
N ILE A 6 -28.03 -11.41 4.40
CA ILE A 6 -29.01 -11.67 3.34
C ILE A 6 -28.24 -11.66 2.04
N ASN A 7 -28.00 -12.84 1.46
CA ASN A 7 -27.38 -12.94 0.15
C ASN A 7 -28.35 -12.40 -0.91
N GLY A 8 -27.97 -11.29 -1.56
CA GLY A 8 -28.50 -10.86 -2.84
C GLY A 8 -27.47 -11.18 -3.91
N GLY A 9 -27.91 -11.71 -5.05
CA GLY A 9 -27.02 -12.28 -6.07
C GLY A 9 -26.25 -11.22 -6.88
N ASP A 10 -25.13 -11.67 -7.44
CA ASP A 10 -24.30 -10.93 -8.39
C ASP A 10 -25.06 -10.66 -9.70
N GLU A 11 -25.08 -9.41 -10.16
CA GLU A 11 -25.20 -9.04 -11.59
C GLU A 11 -24.82 -7.55 -11.78
N GLU A 12 -23.72 -7.31 -12.49
CA GLU A 12 -23.31 -6.02 -13.11
C GLU A 12 -23.37 -4.72 -12.26
N GLY A 13 -22.84 -4.75 -11.02
CA GLY A 13 -22.52 -3.52 -10.30
C GLY A 13 -21.91 -3.74 -8.90
N GLY A 14 -20.74 -3.15 -8.62
CA GLY A 14 -19.97 -3.30 -7.37
C GLY A 14 -20.56 -2.61 -6.12
N ALA A 15 -21.88 -2.64 -5.95
CA ALA A 15 -22.60 -1.90 -4.91
C ALA A 15 -22.72 -2.68 -3.58
N SER A 16 -21.60 -2.88 -2.88
CA SER A 16 -21.60 -3.56 -1.57
C SER A 16 -22.21 -2.70 -0.46
N PHE A 17 -23.07 -3.29 0.38
CA PHE A 17 -23.66 -2.63 1.55
C PHE A 17 -22.67 -2.39 2.70
N SER A 18 -21.45 -2.94 2.65
CA SER A 18 -20.33 -2.60 3.53
C SER A 18 -19.27 -1.82 2.76
N PRO A 19 -18.63 -0.79 3.35
CA PRO A 19 -17.47 -0.17 2.73
C PRO A 19 -16.30 -1.15 2.73
N SER A 20 -15.49 -1.14 1.67
CA SER A 20 -14.20 -1.85 1.66
C SER A 20 -13.31 -1.30 2.79
N LEU A 21 -12.56 -2.16 3.46
CA LEU A 21 -11.64 -1.76 4.53
C LEU A 21 -10.23 -1.63 3.97
N ALA A 22 -9.34 -0.95 4.69
CA ALA A 22 -7.94 -0.85 4.26
C ALA A 22 -7.11 -2.05 4.75
N LEU A 23 -5.87 -2.15 4.26
CA LEU A 23 -4.94 -3.23 4.58
C LEU A 23 -4.68 -3.40 6.08
N ASP A 24 -4.80 -2.32 6.87
CA ASP A 24 -4.66 -2.35 8.34
C ASP A 24 -5.85 -3.00 9.07
N LEU A 25 -6.92 -3.37 8.34
CA LEU A 25 -8.10 -4.05 8.84
C LEU A 25 -8.35 -5.41 8.16
N GLU A 26 -8.12 -5.52 6.84
CA GLU A 26 -8.26 -6.76 6.06
C GLU A 26 -7.00 -7.64 6.09
N GLY A 27 -5.81 -7.04 6.24
CA GLY A 27 -4.52 -7.73 6.29
C GLY A 27 -3.87 -7.99 4.93
N GLY A 28 -2.54 -7.95 4.91
CA GLY A 28 -1.70 -8.31 3.76
C GLY A 28 -0.37 -7.55 3.72
N THR A 29 0.26 -7.49 2.56
CA THR A 29 1.61 -6.93 2.36
C THR A 29 1.56 -5.51 1.81
N GLN A 30 2.23 -4.57 2.49
CA GLN A 30 2.49 -3.21 2.00
C GLN A 30 3.95 -3.08 1.56
N LEU A 31 4.18 -2.67 0.31
CA LEU A 31 5.49 -2.34 -0.22
C LEU A 31 5.63 -0.83 -0.42
N ILE A 32 6.82 -0.29 -0.15
CA ILE A 32 7.20 1.09 -0.49
C ILE A 32 8.33 1.03 -1.51
N LEU A 33 8.04 1.47 -2.73
CA LEU A 33 8.96 1.51 -3.86
C LEU A 33 9.53 2.92 -3.98
N THR A 34 10.86 3.05 -3.94
CA THR A 34 11.56 4.32 -4.20
C THR A 34 12.13 4.26 -5.63
N PRO A 35 11.89 5.25 -6.48
CA PRO A 35 12.44 5.26 -7.83
C PRO A 35 13.95 5.45 -7.78
N ARG A 36 14.67 4.63 -8.54
CA ARG A 36 16.09 4.76 -8.79
C ARG A 36 16.27 5.61 -10.05
N ALA A 37 17.13 6.63 -9.96
CA ALA A 37 17.41 7.55 -11.04
C ALA A 37 18.79 7.23 -11.62
N ASP A 38 18.80 6.52 -12.73
CA ASP A 38 20.01 6.23 -13.49
C ASP A 38 20.49 7.51 -14.23
N ASP A 39 21.78 7.55 -14.60
CA ASP A 39 22.63 8.75 -14.70
C ASP A 39 21.96 10.09 -15.09
N GLY A 40 21.72 10.94 -14.08
CA GLY A 40 21.34 12.34 -14.25
C GLY A 40 19.89 12.62 -14.66
N GLN A 41 19.05 11.60 -14.86
CA GLN A 41 17.63 11.81 -15.16
C GLN A 41 16.86 12.32 -13.94
N GLN A 42 15.95 13.27 -14.15
CA GLN A 42 15.01 13.73 -13.12
C GLN A 42 13.70 12.96 -13.25
N VAL A 43 13.42 12.09 -12.28
CA VAL A 43 12.13 11.38 -12.16
C VAL A 43 10.99 12.39 -12.16
N THR A 44 10.12 12.35 -13.17
CA THR A 44 8.97 13.25 -13.28
C THR A 44 7.71 12.61 -12.70
N SER A 45 6.71 13.44 -12.41
CA SER A 45 5.39 12.94 -12.04
C SER A 45 4.66 12.22 -13.18
N GLU A 46 5.08 12.39 -14.44
CA GLU A 46 4.57 11.62 -15.58
C GLU A 46 5.04 10.17 -15.45
N ASP A 47 6.34 9.97 -15.22
CA ASP A 47 6.98 8.64 -15.09
C ASP A 47 6.41 7.86 -13.89
N VAL A 48 6.22 8.53 -12.75
CA VAL A 48 5.59 7.93 -11.55
C VAL A 48 4.14 7.53 -11.83
N ASN A 49 3.37 8.35 -12.55
CA ASN A 49 1.99 8.00 -12.91
C ASN A 49 1.92 6.83 -13.93
N GLN A 50 2.84 6.80 -14.90
CA GLN A 50 2.97 5.70 -15.86
C GLN A 50 3.41 4.40 -15.17
N ALA A 51 4.38 4.46 -14.26
CA ALA A 51 4.78 3.33 -13.43
C ALA A 51 3.61 2.83 -12.56
N ILE A 52 2.82 3.71 -11.95
CA ILE A 52 1.59 3.34 -11.22
C ILE A 52 0.58 2.61 -12.11
N ALA A 53 0.44 3.01 -13.39
CA ALA A 53 -0.45 2.33 -14.33
C ALA A 53 0.06 0.92 -14.68
N ILE A 54 1.35 0.78 -14.99
CA ILE A 54 2.01 -0.50 -15.30
C ILE A 54 1.99 -1.45 -14.09
N ILE A 55 2.31 -0.95 -12.90
CA ILE A 55 2.25 -1.72 -11.64
C ILE A 55 0.83 -2.19 -11.37
N ARG A 56 -0.19 -1.35 -11.60
CA ARG A 56 -1.59 -1.79 -11.46
C ARG A 56 -1.93 -2.93 -12.41
N GLN A 57 -1.60 -2.78 -13.70
CA GLN A 57 -1.83 -3.83 -14.69
C GLN A 57 -1.09 -5.14 -14.38
N ARG A 58 0.11 -5.06 -13.78
CA ARG A 58 0.87 -6.22 -13.29
C ARG A 58 0.21 -6.93 -12.13
N VAL A 59 -0.29 -6.19 -11.15
CA VAL A 59 -0.94 -6.76 -9.94
C VAL A 59 -2.33 -7.31 -10.27
N ASP A 60 -3.12 -6.60 -11.10
CA ASP A 60 -4.35 -7.12 -11.69
C ASP A 60 -4.05 -8.42 -12.48
N GLY A 61 -2.93 -8.44 -13.22
CA GLY A 61 -2.46 -9.55 -14.04
C GLY A 61 -1.90 -10.77 -13.29
N SER A 62 -1.48 -10.62 -12.03
CA SER A 62 -1.13 -11.76 -11.15
C SER A 62 -2.35 -12.40 -10.48
N GLY A 63 -3.55 -11.87 -10.72
CA GLY A 63 -4.80 -12.33 -10.11
C GLY A 63 -5.03 -11.78 -8.70
N VAL A 64 -4.19 -10.84 -8.25
CA VAL A 64 -4.37 -10.11 -7.00
C VAL A 64 -5.47 -9.07 -7.19
N ALA A 65 -6.67 -9.39 -6.72
CA ALA A 65 -7.76 -8.43 -6.68
C ALA A 65 -7.44 -7.27 -5.72
N GLU A 66 -8.01 -6.09 -6.04
CA GLU A 66 -8.17 -4.98 -5.11
C GLU A 66 -6.90 -4.26 -4.59
N ALA A 67 -5.71 -4.46 -5.15
CA ALA A 67 -4.50 -3.76 -4.67
C ALA A 67 -4.58 -2.22 -4.66
N GLU A 68 -4.12 -1.60 -3.58
CA GLU A 68 -4.01 -0.14 -3.41
C GLU A 68 -2.65 0.35 -3.90
N ILE A 69 -2.61 1.16 -4.96
CA ILE A 69 -1.37 1.71 -5.53
C ILE A 69 -1.47 3.23 -5.57
N THR A 70 -0.63 3.92 -4.79
CA THR A 70 -0.66 5.37 -4.62
C THR A 70 0.74 5.99 -4.61
N SER A 71 0.86 7.25 -5.05
CA SER A 71 2.12 8.01 -4.96
C SER A 71 2.29 8.69 -3.59
N GLN A 72 3.47 8.53 -2.99
CA GLN A 72 3.91 9.12 -1.73
C GLN A 72 4.99 10.18 -2.00
N GLY A 73 4.82 11.40 -1.46
CA GLY A 73 5.80 12.49 -1.59
C GLY A 73 5.96 13.08 -3.01
N GLY A 74 5.38 12.44 -4.04
CA GLY A 74 5.54 12.79 -5.45
C GLY A 74 6.59 11.97 -6.20
N SER A 75 7.32 11.09 -5.50
CA SER A 75 8.37 10.21 -6.06
C SER A 75 8.10 8.73 -5.80
N ASN A 76 7.78 8.38 -4.56
CA ASN A 76 7.68 6.99 -4.12
C ASN A 76 6.31 6.40 -4.47
N ILE A 77 6.22 5.09 -4.65
CA ILE A 77 4.96 4.38 -4.88
C ILE A 77 4.71 3.43 -3.71
N VAL A 78 3.56 3.54 -3.06
CA VAL A 78 3.11 2.60 -2.03
C VAL A 78 2.12 1.63 -2.67
N VAL A 79 2.39 0.33 -2.51
CA VAL A 79 1.63 -0.79 -3.07
C VAL A 79 1.13 -1.66 -1.91
N GLY A 80 -0.15 -1.58 -1.58
CA GLY A 80 -0.81 -2.42 -0.58
C GLY A 80 -1.58 -3.56 -1.25
N ILE A 81 -1.23 -4.80 -0.95
CA ILE A 81 -1.82 -6.02 -1.53
C ILE A 81 -2.52 -6.83 -0.44
N PRO A 82 -3.83 -7.16 -0.58
CA PRO A 82 -4.52 -8.04 0.35
C PRO A 82 -3.89 -9.43 0.43
N GLY A 83 -3.77 -9.98 1.64
CA GLY A 83 -3.17 -11.29 1.88
C GLY A 83 -1.64 -11.32 1.79
N GLU A 84 -1.07 -12.52 1.93
CA GLU A 84 0.38 -12.74 1.86
C GLU A 84 0.86 -12.74 0.40
N VAL A 85 2.04 -12.16 0.16
CA VAL A 85 2.63 -12.02 -1.18
C VAL A 85 4.00 -12.67 -1.16
N ASP A 86 4.24 -13.56 -2.10
CA ASP A 86 5.51 -14.27 -2.26
C ASP A 86 6.54 -13.44 -3.05
N ASP A 87 7.82 -13.78 -2.89
CA ASP A 87 8.92 -13.03 -3.52
C ASP A 87 8.88 -13.05 -5.05
N THR A 88 8.22 -14.03 -5.69
CA THR A 88 8.06 -14.04 -7.16
C THR A 88 7.03 -13.01 -7.61
N THR A 89 5.93 -12.85 -6.88
CA THR A 89 4.94 -11.78 -7.12
C THR A 89 5.54 -10.41 -6.82
N VAL A 90 6.36 -10.26 -5.76
CA VAL A 90 7.11 -9.01 -5.50
C VAL A 90 8.04 -8.71 -6.68
N SER A 91 8.78 -9.69 -7.17
CA SER A 91 9.70 -9.52 -8.31
C SER A 91 8.98 -9.13 -9.61
N LEU A 92 7.79 -9.66 -9.87
CA LEU A 92 6.96 -9.27 -11.03
C LEU A 92 6.49 -7.80 -10.95
N ILE A 93 6.31 -7.28 -9.74
CA ILE A 93 5.92 -5.89 -9.50
C ILE A 93 7.11 -4.94 -9.69
N THR A 94 8.31 -5.33 -9.26
CA THR A 94 9.50 -4.45 -9.23
C THR A 94 10.39 -4.52 -10.48
N ALA A 95 10.45 -5.66 -11.18
CA ALA A 95 11.34 -5.85 -12.32
C ALA A 95 11.09 -4.84 -13.46
N SER A 96 12.14 -4.29 -14.06
CA SER A 96 12.01 -3.30 -15.12
C SER A 96 11.34 -3.85 -16.39
N ALA A 97 11.40 -5.16 -16.65
CA ALA A 97 10.77 -5.85 -17.79
C ALA A 97 11.21 -5.34 -19.18
N GLN A 98 12.44 -4.88 -19.30
CA GLN A 98 13.01 -4.41 -20.56
C GLN A 98 13.42 -5.61 -21.43
N MET A 99 12.51 -6.06 -22.31
CA MET A 99 12.84 -7.02 -23.34
C MET A 99 13.53 -6.34 -24.53
N ARG A 100 14.69 -6.89 -24.93
CA ARG A 100 15.42 -6.56 -26.16
C ARG A 100 15.75 -7.85 -26.90
N MET A 101 15.75 -7.82 -28.22
CA MET A 101 16.32 -8.91 -29.03
C MET A 101 17.62 -8.46 -29.68
N ARG A 102 18.68 -9.24 -29.46
CA ARG A 102 20.08 -8.93 -29.81
C ARG A 102 20.70 -10.16 -30.49
N THR A 103 21.58 -9.96 -31.46
CA THR A 103 22.26 -11.08 -32.15
C THR A 103 23.43 -11.60 -31.35
N VAL A 104 23.62 -12.93 -31.26
CA VAL A 104 24.78 -13.48 -30.54
C VAL A 104 26.04 -13.32 -31.39
N LEU A 105 27.10 -12.78 -30.78
CA LEU A 105 28.42 -12.61 -31.37
C LEU A 105 29.40 -13.66 -30.84
N ALA A 106 29.33 -13.95 -29.55
CA ALA A 106 30.10 -15.02 -28.90
C ALA A 106 29.30 -15.68 -27.77
N VAL A 107 29.65 -16.93 -27.44
CA VAL A 107 29.13 -17.68 -26.29
C VAL A 107 30.25 -18.53 -25.69
N ALA A 108 30.31 -18.63 -24.36
CA ALA A 108 31.30 -19.43 -23.66
C ALA A 108 30.76 -20.02 -22.34
N ASN A 109 31.57 -20.90 -21.74
CA ASN A 109 31.40 -21.42 -20.38
C ASN A 109 31.22 -20.28 -19.37
N PRO A 110 30.50 -20.48 -18.26
CA PRO A 110 29.96 -19.39 -17.45
C PRO A 110 31.01 -18.72 -16.55
N GLY A 111 32.05 -19.43 -16.14
CA GLY A 111 33.12 -18.90 -15.30
C GLY A 111 34.03 -17.89 -16.01
N PRO A 112 34.96 -17.24 -15.28
CA PRO A 112 35.91 -16.29 -15.85
C PRO A 112 36.96 -17.00 -16.73
N ILE A 113 37.90 -16.25 -17.28
CA ILE A 113 39.01 -16.83 -18.08
C ILE A 113 39.81 -17.88 -17.29
N ASP A 114 39.96 -19.07 -17.87
CA ASP A 114 40.80 -20.13 -17.31
C ASP A 114 42.28 -19.81 -17.57
N ILE A 115 42.93 -19.28 -16.54
CA ILE A 115 44.34 -18.87 -16.57
C ILE A 115 45.27 -20.08 -16.82
N ALA A 116 44.90 -21.28 -16.37
CA ALA A 116 45.71 -22.48 -16.58
C ALA A 116 45.60 -22.98 -18.03
N ALA A 117 44.38 -22.96 -18.60
CA ALA A 117 44.19 -23.25 -20.02
C ALA A 117 44.86 -22.19 -20.93
N LEU A 118 44.82 -20.91 -20.55
CA LEU A 118 45.51 -19.83 -21.25
C LEU A 118 47.03 -20.05 -21.26
N ALA A 119 47.63 -20.33 -20.10
CA ALA A 119 49.07 -20.58 -19.98
C ALA A 119 49.51 -21.81 -20.80
N GLN A 120 48.70 -22.87 -20.82
CA GLN A 120 48.95 -24.05 -21.66
C GLN A 120 48.85 -23.70 -23.16
N ALA A 121 47.82 -22.96 -23.58
CA ALA A 121 47.65 -22.54 -24.97
C ALA A 121 48.79 -21.62 -25.45
N GLN A 122 49.29 -20.73 -24.59
CA GLN A 122 50.46 -19.89 -24.87
C GLN A 122 51.73 -20.74 -25.02
N ALA A 123 51.96 -21.72 -24.13
CA ALA A 123 53.10 -22.64 -24.22
C ALA A 123 53.04 -23.52 -25.48
N ASP A 124 51.86 -24.01 -25.86
CA ASP A 124 51.65 -24.80 -27.08
C ASP A 124 51.86 -23.95 -28.35
N ALA A 125 51.45 -22.67 -28.32
CA ALA A 125 51.70 -21.72 -29.41
C ALA A 125 53.20 -21.36 -29.54
N GLU A 126 53.91 -21.16 -28.44
CA GLU A 126 55.37 -20.94 -28.44
C GLU A 126 56.13 -22.19 -28.94
N ALA A 127 55.70 -23.39 -28.53
CA ALA A 127 56.24 -24.66 -29.03
C ALA A 127 55.98 -24.85 -30.55
N ALA A 128 54.81 -24.44 -31.05
CA ALA A 128 54.50 -24.46 -32.48
C ALA A 128 55.32 -23.43 -33.27
N ALA A 129 55.53 -22.22 -32.73
CA ALA A 129 56.38 -21.20 -33.33
C ALA A 129 57.87 -21.61 -33.36
N GLY A 130 58.32 -22.36 -32.36
CA GLY A 130 59.67 -22.94 -32.30
C GLY A 130 59.94 -24.08 -33.30
N ALA A 131 58.91 -24.59 -34.00
CA ALA A 131 59.00 -25.78 -34.83
C ALA A 131 59.43 -25.54 -36.30
N THR A 132 59.87 -24.33 -36.67
CA THR A 132 60.23 -23.98 -38.06
C THR A 132 61.75 -23.82 -38.29
N ASP A 133 62.45 -24.94 -38.52
CA ASP A 133 63.81 -24.96 -39.10
C ASP A 133 63.76 -25.50 -40.55
N PRO A 134 64.06 -24.70 -41.59
CA PRO A 134 63.82 -25.07 -42.99
C PRO A 134 64.95 -25.91 -43.59
N ALA A 135 64.99 -27.21 -43.27
CA ALA A 135 65.96 -28.15 -43.83
C ALA A 135 65.37 -29.50 -44.25
N LEU A 136 64.96 -29.63 -45.53
CA LEU A 136 65.32 -30.75 -46.42
C LEU A 136 64.71 -30.59 -47.83
N THR A 137 65.55 -30.24 -48.81
CA THR A 137 65.22 -30.27 -50.24
C THR A 137 66.05 -31.33 -50.95
N ASP A 138 65.43 -32.33 -51.57
CA ASP A 138 65.64 -32.69 -52.99
C ASP A 138 64.55 -33.67 -53.50
N PRO A 139 64.15 -33.68 -54.79
CA PRO A 139 63.01 -34.47 -55.27
C PRO A 139 63.39 -35.69 -56.14
N ALA A 140 62.77 -36.85 -55.87
CA ALA A 140 62.74 -37.98 -56.81
C ALA A 140 61.46 -38.84 -56.68
N ALA A 141 60.62 -38.81 -57.72
CA ALA A 141 59.57 -39.78 -58.01
C ALA A 141 60.16 -40.99 -58.81
N PRO A 142 59.45 -42.11 -59.08
CA PRO A 142 57.99 -42.33 -58.98
C PRO A 142 57.52 -43.70 -58.44
N GLY A 143 56.20 -43.87 -58.28
CA GLY A 143 55.55 -45.19 -58.27
C GLY A 143 54.29 -45.28 -57.39
N SER A 144 53.11 -45.35 -58.01
CA SER A 144 51.87 -45.79 -57.32
C SER A 144 51.77 -47.32 -57.36
N PRO A 145 51.09 -47.95 -56.38
CA PRO A 145 49.73 -48.40 -56.67
C PRO A 145 48.71 -48.09 -55.56
N ALA A 146 47.42 -48.20 -55.90
CA ALA A 146 46.30 -48.07 -54.96
C ALA A 146 45.90 -49.42 -54.33
N PRO A 147 45.19 -49.43 -53.18
CA PRO A 147 44.49 -50.60 -52.65
C PRO A 147 42.98 -50.62 -52.96
N THR A 148 42.48 -51.82 -53.21
CA THR A 148 41.13 -52.23 -53.66
C THR A 148 40.03 -52.17 -52.59
N GLU A 149 38.78 -52.23 -53.05
CA GLU A 149 37.50 -52.45 -52.34
C GLU A 149 37.42 -53.62 -51.33
N ALA A 150 36.43 -53.48 -50.41
CA ALA A 150 35.58 -54.53 -49.82
C ALA A 150 36.21 -55.54 -48.82
N PRO A 151 35.41 -56.30 -48.01
CA PRO A 151 33.93 -56.38 -47.97
C PRO A 151 33.30 -56.13 -46.57
N ALA A 152 31.96 -56.21 -46.52
CA ALA A 152 31.15 -56.25 -45.29
C ALA A 152 30.79 -57.70 -44.86
N PRO A 153 30.34 -57.93 -43.61
CA PRO A 153 29.69 -59.17 -43.18
C PRO A 153 28.15 -59.05 -43.07
N GLU A 154 27.46 -60.19 -43.17
CA GLU A 154 25.99 -60.31 -43.13
C GLU A 154 25.43 -60.61 -41.73
N SER A 155 24.10 -60.55 -41.58
CA SER A 155 23.35 -60.93 -40.38
C SER A 155 23.14 -62.44 -40.24
N PRO A 156 22.84 -62.96 -39.03
CA PRO A 156 22.05 -64.17 -38.84
C PRO A 156 20.57 -63.84 -38.57
N SER A 157 19.65 -64.71 -39.02
CA SER A 157 18.20 -64.58 -38.80
C SER A 157 17.53 -65.94 -38.65
N GLU A 158 16.92 -66.17 -37.50
CA GLU A 158 15.86 -67.13 -37.13
C GLU A 158 15.26 -66.54 -35.82
N GLY A 159 13.96 -66.49 -35.51
CA GLY A 159 12.79 -67.24 -35.98
C GLY A 159 12.17 -67.95 -34.76
N ALA A 160 10.87 -67.88 -34.44
CA ALA A 160 9.73 -67.14 -35.00
C ALA A 160 8.61 -67.06 -33.92
N SER A 161 7.47 -66.38 -34.21
CA SER A 161 6.10 -66.56 -33.64
C SER A 161 5.92 -66.86 -32.12
N ASP A 162 5.02 -66.18 -31.41
CA ASP A 162 3.58 -66.36 -31.63
C ASP A 162 2.67 -65.18 -31.18
N ASP A 163 1.37 -65.32 -31.46
CA ASP A 163 0.28 -64.33 -31.33
C ASP A 163 -0.37 -64.25 -29.92
N THR A 164 -0.90 -63.09 -29.52
CA THR A 164 -2.28 -62.91 -28.99
C THR A 164 -2.60 -61.44 -28.61
N SER A 165 -3.90 -61.10 -28.55
CA SER A 165 -4.43 -59.74 -28.33
C SER A 165 -5.21 -59.59 -27.01
N ALA A 166 -5.24 -58.35 -26.47
CA ALA A 166 -6.22 -57.80 -25.48
C ALA A 166 -6.29 -58.54 -24.11
N ASP A 167 -6.89 -58.00 -23.03
CA ASP A 167 -7.91 -56.95 -22.84
C ASP A 167 -7.87 -56.40 -21.39
N GLY A 168 -8.41 -55.21 -21.15
CA GLY A 168 -8.70 -54.65 -19.81
C GLY A 168 -7.49 -54.28 -18.93
N ALA A 169 -7.68 -53.61 -17.79
CA ALA A 169 -8.82 -52.81 -17.31
C ALA A 169 -8.33 -51.83 -16.21
N MET A 170 -9.10 -50.76 -15.95
CA MET A 170 -8.93 -49.97 -14.73
C MET A 170 -9.39 -50.76 -13.50
N PRO A 171 -8.89 -50.39 -12.31
CA PRO A 171 -9.81 -50.11 -11.21
C PRO A 171 -9.68 -48.67 -10.68
N ALA A 172 -10.71 -48.23 -9.98
CA ALA A 172 -10.74 -47.02 -9.15
C ALA A 172 -11.03 -47.42 -7.68
N GLU A 173 -11.40 -46.45 -6.83
CA GLU A 173 -11.70 -46.60 -5.39
C GLU A 173 -10.48 -46.87 -4.46
N ALA A 174 -10.46 -46.45 -3.18
CA ALA A 174 -11.22 -45.39 -2.50
C ALA A 174 -10.56 -44.98 -1.15
N ALA A 175 -11.07 -43.89 -0.59
CA ALA A 175 -10.81 -43.20 0.69
C ALA A 175 -10.39 -43.99 1.96
N ALA A 176 -9.41 -43.42 2.69
CA ALA A 176 -9.33 -43.21 4.16
C ALA A 176 -8.07 -42.35 4.42
N GLU A 177 -8.05 -41.14 4.97
CA GLU A 177 -8.66 -40.50 6.16
C GLU A 177 -7.91 -40.74 7.49
N THR A 178 -7.57 -39.60 8.15
CA THR A 178 -7.18 -39.41 9.59
C THR A 178 -5.68 -39.31 9.96
N ALA A 179 -5.44 -38.46 10.97
CA ALA A 179 -4.31 -38.45 11.94
C ALA A 179 -3.01 -37.70 11.56
N THR A 180 -3.08 -36.38 11.73
CA THR A 180 -2.04 -35.51 12.29
C THR A 180 -1.21 -36.17 13.42
N GLU A 181 0.11 -35.98 13.41
CA GLU A 181 0.86 -35.72 14.65
C GLU A 181 2.06 -34.78 14.37
N THR A 182 2.44 -33.97 15.36
CA THR A 182 3.45 -32.90 15.23
C THR A 182 4.78 -33.33 15.84
N ALA A 183 5.87 -33.20 15.10
CA ALA A 183 7.24 -33.39 15.62
C ALA A 183 8.17 -32.26 15.16
N THR A 184 8.45 -31.34 16.07
CA THR A 184 9.54 -30.35 15.94
C THR A 184 10.84 -31.03 16.35
N GLU A 185 11.91 -30.93 15.55
CA GLU A 185 13.27 -31.11 16.07
C GLU A 185 14.30 -30.28 15.28
N THR A 186 15.06 -29.46 16.01
CA THR A 186 16.25 -28.72 15.54
C THR A 186 17.52 -29.40 16.10
N PRO A 187 18.71 -29.15 15.54
CA PRO A 187 19.73 -30.19 15.40
C PRO A 187 20.53 -30.50 16.68
N THR A 188 21.03 -31.74 16.76
CA THR A 188 22.00 -32.18 17.77
C THR A 188 23.24 -32.79 17.11
N GLU A 189 24.39 -32.38 17.65
CA GLU A 189 25.79 -32.80 17.50
C GLU A 189 26.19 -33.94 16.54
N ALA A 190 27.31 -33.70 15.84
CA ALA A 190 28.06 -34.72 15.12
C ALA A 190 28.96 -35.56 16.06
N PRO A 191 29.15 -36.87 15.80
CA PRO A 191 30.28 -37.64 16.32
C PRO A 191 31.44 -37.69 15.31
N SER A 192 32.66 -37.53 15.81
CA SER A 192 33.90 -37.80 15.05
C SER A 192 34.36 -39.26 15.22
N GLU A 193 35.41 -39.63 14.46
CA GLU A 193 36.09 -40.93 14.46
C GLU A 193 35.31 -42.04 13.72
N THR A 194 35.94 -42.95 12.95
CA THR A 194 37.37 -43.33 12.91
C THR A 194 37.87 -43.47 11.47
N ALA A 195 39.15 -43.17 11.21
CA ALA A 195 39.77 -43.37 9.91
C ALA A 195 39.97 -44.86 9.55
N THR A 196 40.14 -45.15 8.27
CA THR A 196 40.77 -46.38 7.77
C THR A 196 41.58 -46.02 6.54
N GLU A 197 42.91 -46.12 6.62
CA GLU A 197 43.83 -45.88 5.51
C GLU A 197 44.01 -47.17 4.69
N ASP A 198 43.66 -47.13 3.39
CA ASP A 198 44.36 -47.87 2.34
C ASP A 198 44.05 -47.22 0.98
N GLY A 199 44.92 -47.41 -0.02
CA GLY A 199 44.76 -46.89 -1.38
C GLY A 199 45.59 -45.64 -1.69
N THR A 200 46.61 -45.82 -2.53
CA THR A 200 47.49 -44.76 -3.03
C THR A 200 46.75 -43.79 -3.95
N ASP A 201 46.64 -42.54 -3.53
CA ASP A 201 46.60 -41.40 -4.45
C ASP A 201 47.62 -40.34 -4.01
N ALA A 202 48.27 -39.68 -4.97
CA ALA A 202 49.15 -38.56 -4.66
C ALA A 202 48.31 -37.34 -4.30
N PRO A 203 48.65 -36.56 -3.26
CA PRO A 203 47.90 -35.35 -2.93
C PRO A 203 48.07 -34.34 -4.06
N VAL A 204 47.06 -34.23 -4.93
CA VAL A 204 46.87 -33.06 -5.78
C VAL A 204 46.82 -31.87 -4.82
N ALA A 205 47.80 -30.97 -4.93
CA ALA A 205 47.83 -29.78 -4.10
C ALA A 205 46.51 -29.01 -4.31
N PRO A 206 45.87 -28.49 -3.24
CA PRO A 206 44.65 -27.71 -3.41
C PRO A 206 44.96 -26.52 -4.30
N VAL A 207 44.44 -26.56 -5.54
CA VAL A 207 44.55 -25.45 -6.47
C VAL A 207 43.72 -24.32 -5.87
N THR A 208 44.40 -23.35 -5.25
CA THR A 208 43.76 -22.12 -4.81
C THR A 208 43.11 -21.48 -6.04
N PRO A 209 41.80 -21.14 -6.00
CA PRO A 209 41.18 -20.46 -7.11
C PRO A 209 41.91 -19.13 -7.36
N PRO A 210 42.05 -18.72 -8.63
CA PRO A 210 42.76 -17.49 -8.97
C PRO A 210 42.09 -16.28 -8.31
N THR A 211 42.90 -15.31 -7.90
CA THR A 211 42.41 -14.05 -7.36
C THR A 211 41.83 -13.16 -8.46
N GLN A 212 40.99 -12.19 -8.09
CA GLN A 212 40.43 -11.25 -9.06
C GLN A 212 41.52 -10.48 -9.83
N GLU A 213 42.63 -10.11 -9.17
CA GLU A 213 43.75 -9.41 -9.81
C GLU A 213 44.47 -10.29 -10.87
N GLU A 214 44.54 -11.61 -10.65
CA GLU A 214 45.05 -12.57 -11.64
C GLU A 214 44.06 -12.78 -12.79
N ILE A 215 42.75 -12.84 -12.51
CA ILE A 215 41.69 -12.93 -13.53
C ILE A 215 41.69 -11.68 -14.40
N ASP A 216 41.77 -10.49 -13.80
CA ASP A 216 41.77 -9.20 -14.49
C ASP A 216 43.03 -9.07 -15.37
N ALA A 217 44.21 -9.43 -14.86
CA ALA A 217 45.45 -9.44 -15.64
C ALA A 217 45.41 -10.45 -16.81
N ALA A 218 44.86 -11.65 -16.59
CA ALA A 218 44.72 -12.65 -17.65
C ALA A 218 43.72 -12.21 -18.72
N ALA A 219 42.55 -11.68 -18.31
CA ALA A 219 41.53 -11.14 -19.20
C ALA A 219 42.07 -9.97 -20.02
N PHE A 220 42.81 -9.05 -19.40
CA PHE A 220 43.48 -7.94 -20.09
C PHE A 220 44.45 -8.48 -21.16
N SER A 221 45.31 -9.44 -20.82
CA SER A 221 46.33 -10.00 -21.73
C SER A 221 45.79 -10.78 -22.94
N VAL A 222 44.47 -11.00 -23.02
CA VAL A 222 43.77 -11.63 -24.15
C VAL A 222 42.82 -10.65 -24.84
N ALA A 223 42.48 -9.54 -24.19
CA ALA A 223 41.61 -8.50 -24.70
C ALA A 223 42.39 -7.37 -25.41
N ASP A 224 43.56 -6.99 -24.90
CA ASP A 224 44.54 -6.12 -25.55
C ASP A 224 45.09 -6.85 -26.79
N ALA A 225 44.56 -6.50 -27.97
CA ALA A 225 44.73 -7.27 -29.20
C ALA A 225 45.77 -6.67 -30.15
N ASP A 226 46.09 -5.37 -30.01
CA ASP A 226 47.19 -4.73 -30.75
C ASP A 226 48.47 -4.53 -29.92
N GLY A 227 48.39 -4.64 -28.59
CA GLY A 227 49.53 -4.65 -27.66
C GLY A 227 50.00 -3.25 -27.23
N ASP A 228 49.18 -2.21 -27.33
CA ASP A 228 49.55 -0.85 -26.90
C ASP A 228 49.43 -0.61 -25.38
N GLY A 229 48.61 -1.41 -24.68
CA GLY A 229 48.41 -1.37 -23.24
C GLY A 229 47.24 -0.51 -22.74
N GLU A 230 46.32 -0.06 -23.61
CA GLU A 230 45.04 0.57 -23.25
C GLU A 230 43.85 -0.15 -23.91
N LEU A 231 42.80 -0.51 -23.16
CA LEU A 231 41.65 -1.24 -23.72
C LEU A 231 40.73 -0.34 -24.56
N SER A 232 40.70 -0.57 -25.87
CA SER A 232 39.84 0.19 -26.78
C SER A 232 38.35 -0.09 -26.56
N ASN A 233 37.60 1.00 -26.43
CA ASN A 233 36.13 1.02 -26.41
C ASN A 233 35.53 1.23 -27.82
N THR A 234 36.35 1.32 -28.87
CA THR A 234 35.90 1.56 -30.25
C THR A 234 36.08 0.33 -31.15
N PRO A 235 35.09 -0.04 -31.98
CA PRO A 235 35.24 -1.05 -33.02
C PRO A 235 36.47 -0.83 -33.91
N ALA A 236 37.31 -1.86 -34.07
CA ALA A 236 38.50 -1.81 -34.92
C ALA A 236 38.18 -1.63 -36.42
N THR A 237 36.92 -1.89 -36.82
CA THR A 237 36.34 -1.57 -38.12
C THR A 237 34.91 -1.08 -37.94
N GLU A 238 34.40 -0.25 -38.85
CA GLU A 238 33.02 0.26 -38.79
C GLU A 238 32.00 -0.89 -38.95
N PRO A 239 31.16 -1.21 -37.93
CA PRO A 239 30.32 -2.41 -37.97
C PRO A 239 29.21 -2.31 -39.02
N THR A 240 29.04 -3.35 -39.84
CA THR A 240 28.10 -3.36 -40.97
C THR A 240 26.67 -3.78 -40.61
N SER A 241 26.48 -4.46 -39.47
CA SER A 241 25.17 -4.88 -38.92
C SER A 241 25.30 -5.25 -37.44
N ALA A 242 24.20 -5.58 -36.74
CA ALA A 242 24.26 -6.01 -35.34
C ALA A 242 25.00 -7.36 -35.13
N SER A 243 25.00 -8.25 -36.13
CA SER A 243 25.77 -9.52 -36.11
C SER A 243 27.24 -9.35 -36.50
N ASP A 244 27.72 -8.14 -36.73
CA ASP A 244 29.12 -7.92 -37.10
C ASP A 244 30.04 -8.12 -35.89
N VAL A 245 31.03 -9.00 -36.01
CA VAL A 245 32.00 -9.26 -34.94
C VAL A 245 32.88 -8.03 -34.64
N ALA A 246 32.87 -7.01 -35.50
CA ALA A 246 33.47 -5.70 -35.22
C ALA A 246 32.91 -5.02 -33.94
N TRP A 247 31.70 -5.39 -33.48
CA TRP A 247 31.17 -4.92 -32.19
C TRP A 247 31.92 -5.50 -30.97
N ILE A 248 32.69 -6.57 -31.12
CA ILE A 248 33.51 -7.10 -30.03
C ILE A 248 34.79 -6.26 -29.93
N THR A 249 34.71 -5.16 -29.17
CA THR A 249 35.85 -4.34 -28.81
C THR A 249 36.71 -5.02 -27.73
N GLU A 250 37.89 -4.48 -27.48
CA GLU A 250 38.81 -4.98 -26.45
C GLU A 250 38.19 -4.85 -25.06
N GLN A 251 37.52 -3.74 -24.75
CA GLN A 251 36.74 -3.60 -23.53
C GLN A 251 35.65 -4.69 -23.40
N VAL A 252 34.93 -4.97 -24.49
CA VAL A 252 33.87 -6.01 -24.51
C VAL A 252 34.45 -7.41 -24.33
N TYR A 253 35.63 -7.70 -24.90
CA TYR A 253 36.36 -8.95 -24.63
C TYR A 253 36.82 -9.03 -23.17
N TYR A 254 37.38 -7.96 -22.62
CA TYR A 254 37.86 -7.89 -21.24
C TYR A 254 36.73 -8.15 -20.24
N ASP A 255 35.59 -7.47 -20.40
CA ASP A 255 34.41 -7.67 -19.56
C ASP A 255 33.82 -9.08 -19.73
N PHE A 256 33.80 -9.63 -20.94
CA PHE A 256 33.40 -11.02 -21.20
C PHE A 256 34.34 -12.04 -20.54
N TYR A 257 35.65 -11.83 -20.55
CA TYR A 257 36.61 -12.74 -19.91
C TYR A 257 36.59 -12.62 -18.38
N ARG A 258 36.34 -11.44 -17.82
CA ARG A 258 36.21 -11.21 -16.37
C ARG A 258 34.88 -11.72 -15.80
N LEU A 259 33.78 -11.71 -16.56
CA LEU A 259 32.45 -12.10 -16.09
C LEU A 259 32.39 -13.58 -15.63
N ASP A 260 31.86 -13.80 -14.43
CA ASP A 260 31.56 -15.12 -13.86
C ASP A 260 30.06 -15.26 -13.57
N CYS A 261 29.36 -16.00 -14.44
CA CYS A 261 27.93 -16.28 -14.32
C CYS A 261 27.60 -17.41 -13.34
N THR A 262 28.59 -18.06 -12.71
CA THR A 262 28.32 -18.98 -11.60
C THR A 262 27.93 -18.22 -10.33
N LEU A 263 28.47 -17.01 -10.14
CA LEU A 263 28.11 -16.11 -9.04
C LEU A 263 26.62 -15.67 -9.16
N PRO A 264 25.83 -15.67 -8.07
CA PRO A 264 24.45 -15.22 -8.10
C PRO A 264 24.31 -13.71 -8.40
N GLU A 265 25.23 -12.87 -7.93
CA GLU A 265 25.16 -11.41 -8.14
C GLU A 265 25.18 -11.02 -9.63
N ASN A 266 25.98 -11.71 -10.44
CA ASN A 266 26.08 -11.50 -11.89
C ASN A 266 24.85 -12.02 -12.67
N ARG A 267 23.87 -12.59 -11.97
CA ARG A 267 22.59 -13.07 -12.51
C ARG A 267 21.38 -12.30 -11.98
N ILE A 268 21.63 -11.16 -11.32
CA ILE A 268 20.62 -10.15 -11.02
C ILE A 268 20.58 -9.18 -12.21
N GLY A 269 19.41 -8.99 -12.80
CA GLY A 269 19.24 -8.14 -13.98
C GLY A 269 19.55 -6.66 -13.73
N ALA A 270 20.08 -5.97 -14.74
CA ALA A 270 20.48 -4.57 -14.70
C ALA A 270 19.71 -3.74 -15.74
N SER A 271 19.36 -2.49 -15.39
CA SER A 271 18.67 -1.55 -16.28
C SER A 271 19.56 -0.89 -17.34
N ASP A 272 20.88 -0.91 -17.14
CA ASP A 272 21.86 -0.13 -17.89
C ASP A 272 22.26 -0.78 -19.24
N ASP A 273 21.27 -1.31 -19.94
CA ASP A 273 21.38 -2.11 -21.17
C ASP A 273 21.22 -1.17 -22.39
N ALA A 274 22.32 -0.54 -22.80
CA ALA A 274 22.33 0.50 -23.84
C ALA A 274 21.98 -0.05 -25.24
N LEU A 275 20.91 0.46 -25.85
CA LEU A 275 20.33 -0.08 -27.10
C LEU A 275 21.31 -0.15 -28.28
N GLU A 276 22.14 0.87 -28.46
CA GLU A 276 23.03 1.01 -29.63
C GLU A 276 24.43 0.39 -29.42
N GLN A 277 24.67 -0.23 -28.26
CA GLN A 277 25.96 -0.85 -27.90
C GLN A 277 25.83 -2.37 -27.76
N PRO A 278 26.92 -3.14 -27.91
CA PRO A 278 26.95 -4.55 -27.52
C PRO A 278 26.74 -4.70 -26.00
N LEU A 279 26.34 -5.89 -25.57
CA LEU A 279 26.16 -6.26 -24.18
C LEU A 279 26.89 -7.58 -23.88
N VAL A 280 27.56 -7.63 -22.74
CA VAL A 280 28.11 -8.85 -22.13
C VAL A 280 27.11 -9.32 -21.07
N ALA A 281 26.61 -10.57 -21.17
CA ALA A 281 25.47 -11.02 -20.36
C ALA A 281 25.52 -12.50 -19.97
N CYS A 282 24.95 -12.82 -18.80
CA CYS A 282 24.74 -14.18 -18.32
C CYS A 282 23.40 -14.77 -18.78
N SER A 283 23.31 -16.10 -18.87
CA SER A 283 22.01 -16.80 -18.75
C SER A 283 21.58 -16.91 -17.28
N PRO A 284 20.26 -16.85 -16.97
CA PRO A 284 19.76 -16.95 -15.58
C PRO A 284 20.14 -18.26 -14.86
N ASP A 285 20.28 -19.36 -15.60
CA ASP A 285 20.71 -20.65 -15.06
C ASP A 285 22.21 -20.67 -14.64
N GLY A 286 23.01 -19.71 -15.08
CA GLY A 286 24.45 -19.66 -14.86
C GLY A 286 25.24 -20.72 -15.64
N ILE A 287 24.69 -21.24 -16.74
CA ILE A 287 25.34 -22.27 -17.57
C ILE A 287 26.14 -21.67 -18.74
N SER A 288 25.82 -20.45 -19.19
CA SER A 288 26.52 -19.78 -20.30
C SER A 288 26.70 -18.27 -20.06
N LYS A 289 27.73 -17.71 -20.68
CA LYS A 289 27.87 -16.25 -20.89
C LYS A 289 27.97 -15.90 -22.36
N TYR A 290 27.49 -14.72 -22.72
CA TYR A 290 27.31 -14.28 -24.09
C TYR A 290 27.91 -12.89 -24.32
N ILE A 291 28.42 -12.67 -25.54
CA ILE A 291 28.52 -11.33 -26.12
C ILE A 291 27.40 -11.24 -27.14
N VAL A 292 26.55 -10.23 -27.00
CA VAL A 292 25.44 -9.96 -27.92
C VAL A 292 25.60 -8.55 -28.51
N GLY A 293 25.24 -8.38 -29.79
CA GLY A 293 25.32 -7.10 -30.49
C GLY A 293 24.22 -6.10 -30.05
N PRO A 294 24.16 -4.92 -30.68
CA PRO A 294 23.09 -3.93 -30.49
C PRO A 294 21.68 -4.49 -30.59
N ALA A 295 20.71 -3.81 -29.97
CA ALA A 295 19.31 -4.22 -29.95
C ALA A 295 18.59 -3.90 -31.26
N GLU A 296 18.10 -4.92 -31.96
CA GLU A 296 17.38 -4.77 -33.24
C GLU A 296 15.86 -4.73 -33.05
N LEU A 297 15.34 -5.38 -32.00
CA LEU A 297 13.94 -5.30 -31.57
C LEU A 297 13.83 -5.07 -30.06
N THR A 298 12.69 -4.52 -29.64
CA THR A 298 12.38 -4.18 -28.25
C THR A 298 10.98 -4.66 -27.86
N GLY A 299 10.63 -4.60 -26.58
CA GLY A 299 9.25 -4.82 -26.12
C GLY A 299 8.20 -3.92 -26.81
N GLN A 300 8.58 -2.74 -27.32
CA GLN A 300 7.66 -1.85 -28.07
C GLN A 300 7.31 -2.39 -29.47
N ASP A 301 8.09 -3.34 -29.99
CA ASP A 301 7.83 -3.98 -31.27
C ASP A 301 6.75 -5.09 -31.16
N LEU A 302 6.34 -5.47 -29.94
CA LEU A 302 5.30 -6.48 -29.67
C LEU A 302 3.88 -5.91 -29.73
N THR A 303 2.95 -6.73 -30.22
CA THR A 303 1.50 -6.57 -30.01
C THR A 303 1.06 -7.26 -28.70
N GLY A 304 1.75 -8.33 -28.30
CA GLY A 304 1.52 -9.04 -27.04
C GLY A 304 2.16 -10.42 -26.99
N ALA A 305 2.24 -10.98 -25.79
CA ALA A 305 2.78 -12.30 -25.49
C ALA A 305 1.75 -13.18 -24.75
N GLN A 306 1.83 -14.50 -24.89
CA GLN A 306 0.95 -15.44 -24.19
C GLN A 306 1.68 -16.75 -23.86
N MET A 307 1.32 -17.36 -22.73
CA MET A 307 1.76 -18.73 -22.44
C MET A 307 1.03 -19.70 -23.36
N GLY A 308 1.78 -20.52 -24.06
CA GLY A 308 1.29 -21.59 -24.94
C GLY A 308 2.11 -22.85 -24.78
N PHE A 309 1.89 -23.82 -25.66
CA PHE A 309 2.62 -25.08 -25.70
C PHE A 309 3.42 -25.20 -26.99
N GLN A 310 4.65 -25.71 -26.90
CA GLN A 310 5.52 -25.93 -28.06
C GLN A 310 4.87 -26.93 -29.02
N THR A 311 4.78 -26.61 -30.30
CA THR A 311 4.28 -27.53 -31.33
C THR A 311 5.41 -28.31 -32.00
N THR A 312 5.18 -29.58 -32.30
CA THR A 312 6.06 -30.39 -33.16
C THR A 312 6.01 -29.89 -34.61
N SER A 313 6.95 -30.37 -35.44
CA SER A 313 6.94 -30.15 -36.90
C SER A 313 5.72 -30.73 -37.63
N THR A 314 4.88 -31.52 -36.96
CA THR A 314 3.58 -32.00 -37.45
C THR A 314 2.40 -31.14 -36.97
N GLY A 315 2.65 -30.00 -36.32
CA GLY A 315 1.62 -29.11 -35.77
C GLY A 315 0.94 -29.64 -34.50
N THR A 316 1.49 -30.68 -33.87
CA THR A 316 0.92 -31.27 -32.65
C THR A 316 1.47 -30.54 -31.42
N ALA A 317 0.60 -30.00 -30.57
CA ALA A 317 1.03 -29.41 -29.30
C ALA A 317 1.64 -30.48 -28.37
N THR A 318 2.78 -30.16 -27.79
CA THR A 318 3.43 -30.96 -26.73
C THR A 318 2.93 -30.52 -25.35
N ASN A 319 3.46 -31.13 -24.27
CA ASN A 319 3.22 -30.66 -22.91
C ASN A 319 4.28 -29.64 -22.42
N VAL A 320 5.15 -29.12 -23.29
CA VAL A 320 6.22 -28.17 -22.93
C VAL A 320 5.69 -26.73 -23.03
N PRO A 321 5.64 -25.96 -21.92
CA PRO A 321 5.26 -24.55 -21.94
C PRO A 321 6.29 -23.68 -22.65
N VAL A 322 5.80 -22.69 -23.41
CA VAL A 322 6.59 -21.67 -24.10
C VAL A 322 5.86 -20.33 -24.04
N VAL A 323 6.59 -19.23 -24.20
CA VAL A 323 5.97 -17.90 -24.37
C VAL A 323 5.89 -17.58 -25.86
N GLN A 324 4.68 -17.57 -26.40
CA GLN A 324 4.42 -17.15 -27.77
C GLN A 324 4.36 -15.62 -27.82
N MET A 325 5.08 -15.01 -28.75
CA MET A 325 5.18 -13.56 -28.94
C MET A 325 4.66 -13.18 -30.33
N ASN A 326 3.80 -12.16 -30.38
CA ASN A 326 3.25 -11.61 -31.61
C ASN A 326 3.80 -10.19 -31.77
N PHE A 327 4.48 -9.91 -32.89
CA PHE A 327 4.97 -8.57 -33.20
C PHE A 327 3.84 -7.66 -33.72
N THR A 328 4.09 -6.35 -33.73
CA THR A 328 3.35 -5.39 -34.54
C THR A 328 3.73 -5.57 -36.02
N ASN A 329 3.01 -4.94 -36.96
CA ASN A 329 3.39 -5.00 -38.38
C ASN A 329 4.85 -4.53 -38.61
N ALA A 330 5.24 -3.42 -38.00
CA ALA A 330 6.60 -2.88 -38.11
C ALA A 330 7.65 -3.73 -37.38
N GLY A 331 7.29 -4.31 -36.23
CA GLY A 331 8.12 -5.29 -35.54
C GLY A 331 8.33 -6.58 -36.36
N GLY A 332 7.27 -7.06 -37.02
CA GLY A 332 7.32 -8.23 -37.90
C GLY A 332 8.16 -7.99 -39.17
N ASP A 333 8.13 -6.77 -39.71
CA ASP A 333 9.05 -6.35 -40.78
C ASP A 333 10.51 -6.43 -40.33
N LYS A 334 10.87 -5.81 -39.19
CA LYS A 334 12.22 -5.93 -38.60
C LYS A 334 12.60 -7.39 -38.36
N PHE A 335 11.71 -8.17 -37.74
CA PHE A 335 11.97 -9.55 -37.33
C PHE A 335 12.22 -10.47 -38.54
N ARG A 336 11.45 -10.31 -39.62
CA ARG A 336 11.71 -10.98 -40.90
C ARG A 336 13.07 -10.61 -41.46
N ASP A 337 13.43 -9.32 -41.46
CA ASP A 337 14.66 -8.85 -42.12
C ASP A 337 15.91 -9.31 -41.33
N VAL A 338 15.85 -9.28 -39.99
CA VAL A 338 16.86 -9.87 -39.10
C VAL A 338 16.95 -11.39 -39.26
N THR A 339 15.83 -12.13 -39.21
CA THR A 339 15.85 -13.59 -39.37
C THR A 339 16.30 -14.02 -40.77
N THR A 340 16.04 -13.22 -41.80
CA THR A 340 16.58 -13.43 -43.16
C THR A 340 18.10 -13.30 -43.18
N ARG A 341 18.65 -12.32 -42.46
CA ARG A 341 20.11 -12.13 -42.32
C ARG A 341 20.74 -13.29 -41.54
N LEU A 342 20.18 -13.67 -40.39
CA LEU A 342 20.69 -14.77 -39.55
C LEU A 342 20.61 -16.14 -40.24
N ALA A 343 19.54 -16.41 -41.00
CA ALA A 343 19.41 -17.63 -41.80
C ALA A 343 20.45 -17.75 -42.93
N SER A 344 21.19 -16.68 -43.26
CA SER A 344 22.36 -16.78 -44.16
C SER A 344 23.65 -17.21 -43.45
N LEU A 345 23.67 -17.19 -42.11
CA LEU A 345 24.83 -17.47 -41.26
C LEU A 345 24.79 -18.86 -40.60
N VAL A 346 23.88 -19.76 -41.00
CA VAL A 346 23.66 -21.08 -40.38
C VAL A 346 24.92 -21.96 -40.31
N GLY A 347 25.88 -21.76 -41.22
CA GLY A 347 27.19 -22.42 -41.18
C GLY A 347 28.23 -21.80 -40.23
N GLN A 348 27.86 -20.78 -39.45
CA GLN A 348 28.74 -19.96 -38.61
C GLN A 348 28.17 -19.74 -37.20
N PRO A 349 27.85 -20.78 -36.42
CA PRO A 349 27.43 -20.61 -35.03
C PRO A 349 28.55 -19.93 -34.20
N PRO A 350 28.23 -19.02 -33.26
CA PRO A 350 26.88 -18.67 -32.80
C PRO A 350 26.19 -17.55 -33.60
N LEU A 351 26.77 -17.04 -34.69
CA LEU A 351 26.30 -15.83 -35.39
C LEU A 351 24.90 -15.95 -36.03
N ASN A 352 24.33 -17.16 -36.12
CA ASN A 352 22.94 -17.40 -36.53
C ASN A 352 21.93 -17.43 -35.36
N GLN A 353 22.36 -17.19 -34.12
CA GLN A 353 21.49 -17.17 -32.94
C GLN A 353 20.94 -15.76 -32.66
N PHE A 354 19.69 -15.69 -32.22
CA PHE A 354 19.04 -14.45 -31.81
C PHE A 354 18.63 -14.52 -30.35
N ALA A 355 19.36 -13.80 -29.49
CA ALA A 355 19.13 -13.76 -28.06
C ALA A 355 17.92 -12.90 -27.71
N ILE A 356 17.04 -13.45 -26.87
CA ILE A 356 16.02 -12.71 -26.14
C ILE A 356 16.64 -12.31 -24.80
N VAL A 357 16.93 -11.02 -24.65
CA VAL A 357 17.47 -10.42 -23.45
C VAL A 357 16.34 -9.77 -22.66
N LEU A 358 16.31 -9.97 -21.36
CA LEU A 358 15.34 -9.37 -20.45
C LEU A 358 16.09 -8.81 -19.24
N ASP A 359 16.00 -7.49 -19.03
CA ASP A 359 16.67 -6.79 -17.93
C ASP A 359 18.18 -7.16 -17.85
N GLY A 360 18.86 -7.18 -19.00
CA GLY A 360 20.29 -7.50 -19.12
C GLY A 360 20.66 -9.00 -19.13
N LEU A 361 19.73 -9.94 -18.90
CA LEU A 361 19.99 -11.38 -18.88
C LEU A 361 19.53 -12.09 -20.16
N VAL A 362 20.32 -13.03 -20.68
CA VAL A 362 19.98 -13.84 -21.87
C VAL A 362 19.04 -14.98 -21.46
N ILE A 363 17.74 -14.79 -21.62
CA ILE A 363 16.71 -15.77 -21.24
C ILE A 363 16.68 -16.97 -22.20
N SER A 364 16.94 -16.73 -23.49
CA SER A 364 16.95 -17.76 -24.52
C SER A 364 17.73 -17.27 -25.75
N ALA A 365 18.48 -18.15 -26.41
CA ALA A 365 19.28 -17.83 -27.61
C ALA A 365 19.10 -18.89 -28.73
N PRO A 366 17.88 -19.02 -29.30
CA PRO A 366 17.60 -19.97 -30.38
C PRO A 366 18.39 -19.66 -31.67
N SER A 367 18.75 -20.71 -32.42
CA SER A 367 19.24 -20.61 -33.79
C SER A 367 18.14 -20.21 -34.76
N VAL A 368 18.49 -19.42 -35.77
CA VAL A 368 17.60 -19.06 -36.88
C VAL A 368 18.06 -19.80 -38.13
N ASP A 369 17.44 -20.96 -38.38
CA ASP A 369 17.80 -21.84 -39.50
C ASP A 369 17.02 -21.53 -40.79
N THR A 370 15.90 -20.81 -40.69
CA THR A 370 15.11 -20.29 -41.83
C THR A 370 14.56 -18.89 -41.52
N PRO A 371 14.30 -18.05 -42.54
CA PRO A 371 13.65 -16.74 -42.33
C PRO A 371 12.22 -16.90 -41.82
N ILE A 372 11.80 -16.04 -40.88
CA ILE A 372 10.47 -16.12 -40.25
C ILE A 372 9.62 -14.90 -40.69
N PRO A 373 8.78 -15.02 -41.73
CA PRO A 373 8.05 -13.88 -42.30
C PRO A 373 6.75 -13.50 -41.57
N ASN A 374 6.29 -14.32 -40.62
CA ASN A 374 4.93 -14.21 -40.06
C ASN A 374 4.78 -13.16 -38.94
N GLY A 375 5.86 -12.63 -38.37
CA GLY A 375 5.79 -11.76 -37.18
C GLY A 375 5.40 -12.51 -35.89
N GLU A 376 5.66 -13.81 -35.84
CA GLU A 376 5.45 -14.68 -34.67
C GLU A 376 6.81 -15.23 -34.20
N ALA A 377 7.00 -15.33 -32.88
CA ALA A 377 8.17 -15.94 -32.26
C ALA A 377 7.79 -16.73 -30.99
N GLN A 378 8.71 -17.57 -30.49
CA GLN A 378 8.51 -18.31 -29.23
C GLN A 378 9.77 -18.26 -28.36
N ILE A 379 9.60 -18.06 -27.06
CA ILE A 379 10.64 -18.25 -26.04
C ILE A 379 10.47 -19.65 -25.44
N SER A 380 11.49 -20.49 -25.61
CA SER A 380 11.64 -21.74 -24.85
C SER A 380 12.57 -21.53 -23.66
N GLY A 381 12.29 -22.23 -22.55
CA GLY A 381 13.13 -22.21 -21.36
C GLY A 381 14.51 -22.85 -21.57
N PRO A 382 15.42 -22.71 -20.58
CA PRO A 382 16.80 -23.18 -20.70
C PRO A 382 16.97 -24.66 -21.01
N THR A 383 18.09 -25.00 -21.64
CA THR A 383 18.38 -26.37 -22.11
C THR A 383 18.59 -27.31 -20.92
N GLY A 384 17.60 -28.14 -20.64
CA GLY A 384 17.58 -29.07 -19.50
C GLY A 384 16.63 -28.66 -18.36
N ASN A 385 16.16 -27.42 -18.34
CA ASN A 385 15.12 -26.94 -17.42
C ASN A 385 14.04 -26.14 -18.17
N PRO A 386 13.11 -26.81 -18.86
CA PRO A 386 12.03 -26.14 -19.59
C PRO A 386 11.05 -25.45 -18.64
N PHE A 387 10.54 -24.27 -19.03
CA PHE A 387 9.62 -23.48 -18.21
C PHE A 387 8.44 -24.30 -17.67
N THR A 388 8.10 -24.12 -16.40
CA THR A 388 6.79 -24.48 -15.87
C THR A 388 5.70 -23.55 -16.46
N ARG A 389 4.43 -23.94 -16.29
CA ARG A 389 3.31 -23.06 -16.67
C ARG A 389 3.31 -21.75 -15.87
N ALA A 390 3.81 -21.76 -14.63
CA ALA A 390 3.88 -20.57 -13.80
C ALA A 390 4.90 -19.58 -14.37
N GLU A 391 6.14 -20.01 -14.60
CA GLU A 391 7.21 -19.18 -15.17
C GLU A 391 6.85 -18.67 -16.58
N ALA A 392 6.30 -19.52 -17.45
CA ALA A 392 5.88 -19.09 -18.78
C ALA A 392 4.68 -18.11 -18.74
N THR A 393 3.79 -18.20 -17.76
CA THR A 393 2.72 -17.21 -17.58
C THR A 393 3.26 -15.90 -16.99
N ALA A 394 4.14 -15.98 -16.00
CA ALA A 394 4.82 -14.84 -15.39
C ALA A 394 5.63 -14.05 -16.43
N LEU A 395 6.41 -14.72 -17.27
CA LEU A 395 7.18 -14.11 -18.36
C LEU A 395 6.26 -13.52 -19.45
N ALA A 396 5.20 -14.23 -19.86
CA ALA A 396 4.24 -13.68 -20.82
C ALA A 396 3.56 -12.40 -20.30
N ASN A 397 3.19 -12.38 -19.00
CA ASN A 397 2.66 -11.22 -18.31
C ASN A 397 3.69 -10.07 -18.27
N GLN A 398 4.93 -10.35 -17.86
CA GLN A 398 6.02 -9.37 -17.81
C GLN A 398 6.26 -8.69 -19.17
N LEU A 399 6.15 -9.44 -20.28
CA LEU A 399 6.23 -8.89 -21.64
C LEU A 399 4.98 -8.09 -22.07
N ASN A 400 3.77 -8.48 -21.65
CA ASN A 400 2.52 -7.79 -21.98
C ASN A 400 2.39 -6.40 -21.34
N PHE A 401 2.88 -6.25 -20.10
CA PHE A 401 2.63 -5.05 -19.30
C PHE A 401 3.65 -3.93 -19.55
N GLY A 402 4.63 -4.18 -20.43
CA GLY A 402 5.65 -3.23 -20.82
C GLY A 402 6.70 -2.97 -19.74
N SER A 403 7.79 -2.34 -20.19
CA SER A 403 8.87 -1.94 -19.31
C SER A 403 8.49 -0.75 -18.44
N LEU A 404 8.87 -0.77 -17.17
CA LEU A 404 8.76 0.41 -16.31
C LEU A 404 9.65 1.55 -16.88
N PRO A 405 9.20 2.82 -16.86
CA PRO A 405 9.97 3.93 -17.41
C PRO A 405 11.21 4.27 -16.58
N ILE A 406 11.20 3.88 -15.29
CA ILE A 406 12.28 4.04 -14.30
C ILE A 406 12.36 2.77 -13.46
N THR A 407 13.53 2.47 -12.90
CA THR A 407 13.74 1.37 -11.95
C THR A 407 13.25 1.74 -10.55
N PHE A 408 12.96 0.73 -9.72
CA PHE A 408 12.50 0.92 -8.34
C PHE A 408 13.21 -0.03 -7.38
N GLU A 409 13.57 0.49 -6.20
CA GLU A 409 14.08 -0.29 -5.08
C GLU A 409 13.00 -0.42 -3.99
N VAL A 410 12.90 -1.59 -3.36
CA VAL A 410 11.99 -1.82 -2.22
C VAL A 410 12.60 -1.20 -0.97
N GLN A 411 12.11 -0.02 -0.58
CA GLN A 411 12.53 0.69 0.62
C GLN A 411 12.01 0.04 1.90
N SER A 412 10.82 -0.55 1.84
CA SER A 412 10.17 -1.22 2.97
C SER A 412 9.13 -2.23 2.48
N GLN A 413 8.98 -3.31 3.23
CA GLN A 413 7.96 -4.35 3.06
C GLN A 413 7.39 -4.65 4.46
N GLU A 414 6.15 -4.24 4.71
CA GLU A 414 5.44 -4.47 5.97
C GLU A 414 4.30 -5.46 5.76
N GLN A 415 4.30 -6.58 6.49
CA GLN A 415 3.26 -7.61 6.41
C GLN A 415 2.33 -7.50 7.64
N ILE A 416 1.06 -7.20 7.39
CA ILE A 416 0.05 -6.95 8.42
C ILE A 416 -0.92 -8.14 8.48
N SER A 417 -1.07 -8.77 9.65
CA SER A 417 -1.98 -9.91 9.80
C SER A 417 -3.45 -9.49 9.96
N ALA A 418 -4.33 -10.14 9.18
CA ALA A 418 -5.79 -9.92 9.21
C ALA A 418 -6.41 -10.10 10.61
N THR A 419 -5.82 -10.96 11.44
CA THR A 419 -6.23 -11.20 12.83
C THR A 419 -6.02 -9.98 13.72
N LEU A 420 -4.93 -9.24 13.53
CA LEU A 420 -4.61 -8.05 14.32
C LEU A 420 -5.47 -6.84 13.93
N GLY A 421 -5.77 -6.69 12.63
CA GLY A 421 -6.68 -5.65 12.13
C GLY A 421 -8.12 -5.86 12.61
N SER A 422 -8.66 -7.06 12.41
CA SER A 422 -10.02 -7.41 12.81
C SER A 422 -10.27 -7.37 14.32
N GLU A 423 -9.30 -7.78 15.16
CA GLU A 423 -9.43 -7.64 16.63
C GLU A 423 -9.47 -6.15 17.05
N GLN A 424 -8.62 -5.31 16.45
CA GLN A 424 -8.59 -3.89 16.76
C GLN A 424 -9.86 -3.17 16.28
N LEU A 425 -10.43 -3.53 15.13
CA LEU A 425 -11.71 -3.01 14.66
C LEU A 425 -12.83 -3.29 15.67
N GLN A 426 -12.93 -4.53 16.17
CA GLN A 426 -13.93 -4.90 17.16
C GLN A 426 -13.77 -4.10 18.47
N ARG A 427 -12.53 -3.91 18.94
CA ARG A 427 -12.21 -3.09 20.12
C ARG A 427 -12.54 -1.60 19.89
N GLY A 428 -12.24 -1.06 18.71
CA GLY A 428 -12.59 0.31 18.31
C GLY A 428 -14.09 0.54 18.27
N LEU A 429 -14.85 -0.34 17.63
CA LEU A 429 -16.31 -0.29 17.57
C LEU A 429 -16.95 -0.41 18.97
N LEU A 430 -16.40 -1.25 19.86
CA LEU A 430 -16.82 -1.32 21.26
C LEU A 430 -16.58 0.00 22.00
N ALA A 431 -15.40 0.61 21.84
CA ALA A 431 -15.07 1.91 22.44
C ALA A 431 -15.98 3.04 21.92
N GLY A 432 -16.24 3.08 20.61
CA GLY A 432 -17.20 4.01 19.99
C GLY A 432 -18.62 3.82 20.53
N GLY A 433 -19.09 2.57 20.66
CA GLY A 433 -20.39 2.26 21.25
C GLY A 433 -20.53 2.73 22.70
N ILE A 434 -19.48 2.54 23.52
CA ILE A 434 -19.42 3.08 24.89
C ILE A 434 -19.45 4.62 24.87
N GLY A 435 -18.71 5.25 23.95
CA GLY A 435 -18.71 6.70 23.74
C GLY A 435 -20.12 7.24 23.46
N ILE A 436 -20.86 6.63 22.53
CA ILE A 436 -22.26 7.00 22.24
C ILE A 436 -23.13 6.88 23.50
N VAL A 437 -23.04 5.78 24.25
CA VAL A 437 -23.83 5.57 25.47
C VAL A 437 -23.53 6.66 26.52
N LEU A 438 -22.27 7.06 26.69
CA LEU A 438 -21.87 8.13 27.61
C LEU A 438 -22.36 9.51 27.16
N VAL A 439 -22.18 9.86 25.87
CA VAL A 439 -22.64 11.13 25.28
C VAL A 439 -24.17 11.27 25.38
N LEU A 440 -24.90 10.20 25.06
CA LEU A 440 -26.36 10.18 25.18
C LEU A 440 -26.82 10.21 26.64
N GLY A 441 -26.17 9.46 27.53
CA GLY A 441 -26.46 9.47 28.97
C GLY A 441 -26.31 10.86 29.58
N TYR A 442 -25.18 11.53 29.32
CA TYR A 442 -24.97 12.93 29.69
C TYR A 442 -26.02 13.86 29.09
N SER A 443 -26.33 13.69 27.79
CA SER A 443 -27.32 14.52 27.09
C SER A 443 -28.72 14.44 27.71
N PHE A 444 -29.18 13.24 28.07
CA PHE A 444 -30.47 13.04 28.72
C PHE A 444 -30.50 13.55 30.17
N LEU A 445 -29.39 13.43 30.92
CA LEU A 445 -29.29 13.98 32.27
C LEU A 445 -29.33 15.52 32.28
N GLN A 446 -28.52 16.16 31.44
CA GLN A 446 -28.32 17.61 31.43
C GLN A 446 -29.40 18.38 30.64
N TYR A 447 -29.84 17.85 29.50
CA TYR A 447 -30.76 18.54 28.57
C TYR A 447 -32.16 17.90 28.48
N ARG A 448 -32.39 16.76 29.16
CA ARG A 448 -33.70 16.09 29.28
C ARG A 448 -34.33 15.81 27.90
N GLY A 449 -35.48 16.39 27.60
CA GLY A 449 -36.20 16.22 26.34
C GLY A 449 -35.44 16.69 25.09
N LEU A 450 -34.49 17.62 25.23
CA LEU A 450 -33.58 17.98 24.13
C LEU A 450 -32.58 16.85 23.81
N GLY A 451 -32.33 15.91 24.73
CA GLY A 451 -31.52 14.71 24.44
C GLY A 451 -32.08 13.86 23.29
N ILE A 452 -33.41 13.91 23.06
CA ILE A 452 -34.05 13.27 21.89
C ILE A 452 -33.59 13.94 20.59
N VAL A 453 -33.34 15.25 20.60
CA VAL A 453 -32.81 16.01 19.47
C VAL A 453 -31.33 15.66 19.23
N THR A 454 -30.54 15.45 20.29
CA THR A 454 -29.17 14.90 20.18
C THR A 454 -29.19 13.51 19.53
N VAL A 455 -30.02 12.58 20.02
CA VAL A 455 -30.16 11.23 19.44
C VAL A 455 -30.53 11.31 17.96
N ALA A 456 -31.56 12.08 17.61
CA ALA A 456 -32.01 12.21 16.23
C ALA A 456 -30.92 12.79 15.32
N SER A 457 -30.17 13.79 15.79
CA SER A 457 -29.11 14.43 15.01
C SER A 457 -27.90 13.51 14.83
N LEU A 458 -27.48 12.79 15.89
CA LEU A 458 -26.42 11.78 15.82
C LEU A 458 -26.78 10.61 14.89
N VAL A 459 -28.03 10.13 14.90
CA VAL A 459 -28.49 9.07 13.98
C VAL A 459 -28.45 9.54 12.52
N VAL A 460 -28.86 10.79 12.24
CA VAL A 460 -28.79 11.36 10.88
C VAL A 460 -27.33 11.61 10.46
N ALA A 461 -26.47 12.12 11.35
CA ALA A 461 -25.04 12.30 11.08
C ALA A 461 -24.34 10.97 10.80
N GLY A 462 -24.62 9.92 11.58
CA GLY A 462 -24.09 8.57 11.36
C GLY A 462 -24.58 7.96 10.05
N ALA A 463 -25.88 8.08 9.73
CA ALA A 463 -26.44 7.57 8.48
C ALA A 463 -25.89 8.29 7.24
N LEU A 464 -25.73 9.63 7.30
CA LEU A 464 -25.10 10.39 6.22
C LEU A 464 -23.61 10.06 6.08
N THR A 465 -22.89 9.94 7.19
CA THR A 465 -21.47 9.54 7.18
C THR A 465 -21.29 8.17 6.55
N TYR A 466 -22.10 7.17 6.95
CA TYR A 466 -22.05 5.83 6.38
C TYR A 466 -22.40 5.82 4.89
N GLY A 467 -23.48 6.52 4.48
CA GLY A 467 -23.88 6.61 3.08
C GLY A 467 -22.87 7.31 2.18
N VAL A 468 -22.19 8.36 2.68
CA VAL A 468 -21.13 9.04 1.92
C VAL A 468 -19.85 8.19 1.86
N ILE A 469 -19.49 7.46 2.92
CA ILE A 469 -18.36 6.53 2.88
C ILE A 469 -18.62 5.38 1.89
N LEU A 470 -19.82 4.79 1.85
CA LEU A 470 -20.20 3.81 0.81
C LEU A 470 -20.08 4.39 -0.60
N LEU A 471 -20.63 5.60 -0.83
CA LEU A 471 -20.57 6.26 -2.13
C LEU A 471 -19.12 6.54 -2.59
N LEU A 472 -18.24 6.95 -1.67
CA LEU A 472 -16.82 7.13 -1.94
C LEU A 472 -16.09 5.80 -2.17
N SER A 473 -16.49 4.74 -1.46
CA SER A 473 -15.93 3.39 -1.63
C SER A 473 -16.20 2.89 -3.05
N TRP A 474 -17.46 2.96 -3.52
CA TRP A 474 -17.82 2.53 -4.87
C TRP A 474 -17.29 3.46 -5.99
N TRP A 475 -17.23 4.79 -5.77
CA TRP A 475 -16.89 5.75 -6.84
C TRP A 475 -15.40 6.10 -6.94
N GLN A 476 -14.65 5.94 -5.85
CA GLN A 476 -13.24 6.35 -5.77
C GLN A 476 -12.32 5.26 -5.20
N GLY A 477 -12.84 4.05 -4.96
CA GLY A 477 -12.08 2.97 -4.31
C GLY A 477 -11.73 3.28 -2.85
N TYR A 478 -12.45 4.19 -2.19
CA TYR A 478 -12.11 4.60 -0.82
C TYR A 478 -12.26 3.43 0.17
N ARG A 479 -11.16 3.13 0.85
CA ARG A 479 -11.08 2.11 1.90
C ARG A 479 -11.02 2.72 3.29
N LEU A 480 -11.80 2.17 4.20
CA LEU A 480 -11.85 2.63 5.59
C LEU A 480 -10.72 1.97 6.39
N SER A 481 -9.74 2.76 6.83
CA SER A 481 -8.63 2.30 7.67
C SER A 481 -8.92 2.35 9.18
N LEU A 482 -8.09 1.70 9.98
CA LEU A 482 -8.21 1.68 11.45
C LEU A 482 -8.11 3.10 12.06
N PRO A 483 -7.12 3.97 11.69
CA PRO A 483 -7.16 5.38 12.09
C PRO A 483 -8.35 6.13 11.47
N GLY A 484 -8.82 5.73 10.28
CA GLY A 484 -10.07 6.21 9.71
C GLY A 484 -11.26 6.01 10.67
N VAL A 485 -11.41 4.81 11.23
CA VAL A 485 -12.40 4.48 12.27
C VAL A 485 -12.19 5.30 13.54
N ALA A 486 -10.95 5.54 13.97
CA ALA A 486 -10.66 6.41 15.11
C ALA A 486 -11.16 7.86 14.88
N GLY A 487 -11.07 8.37 13.64
CA GLY A 487 -11.65 9.65 13.23
C GLY A 487 -13.19 9.66 13.31
N LEU A 488 -13.84 8.56 12.91
CA LEU A 488 -15.29 8.38 13.06
C LEU A 488 -15.73 8.36 14.54
N ILE A 489 -14.92 7.76 15.42
CA ILE A 489 -15.17 7.75 16.87
C ILE A 489 -15.03 9.16 17.46
N LEU A 490 -14.00 9.92 17.06
CA LEU A 490 -13.78 11.30 17.49
C LEU A 490 -14.94 12.23 17.04
N ALA A 491 -15.47 12.02 15.84
CA ALA A 491 -16.58 12.79 15.29
C ALA A 491 -17.87 12.74 16.14
N ILE A 492 -18.10 11.66 16.91
CA ILE A 492 -19.22 11.53 17.85
C ILE A 492 -19.13 12.57 18.96
N GLY A 493 -17.91 12.95 19.36
CA GLY A 493 -17.67 14.04 20.32
C GLY A 493 -17.85 15.43 19.69
N VAL A 494 -17.31 15.63 18.48
CA VAL A 494 -17.40 16.92 17.75
C VAL A 494 -18.85 17.29 17.44
N THR A 495 -19.60 16.38 16.82
CA THR A 495 -21.05 16.55 16.53
C THR A 495 -21.85 16.86 17.80
N ALA A 496 -21.54 16.20 18.91
CA ALA A 496 -22.21 16.44 20.20
C ALA A 496 -21.93 17.85 20.77
N ASP A 497 -20.72 18.40 20.59
CA ASP A 497 -20.40 19.77 21.01
C ASP A 497 -21.22 20.80 20.23
N SER A 498 -21.34 20.65 18.89
CA SER A 498 -22.19 21.51 18.06
C SER A 498 -23.64 21.58 18.54
N PHE A 499 -24.23 20.42 18.91
CA PHE A 499 -25.58 20.38 19.47
C PHE A 499 -25.65 21.02 20.87
N ILE A 500 -24.65 20.78 21.73
CA ILE A 500 -24.54 21.37 23.08
C ILE A 500 -24.42 22.89 23.03
N VAL A 501 -23.53 23.42 22.19
CA VAL A 501 -23.35 24.86 21.95
C VAL A 501 -24.65 25.49 21.46
N TYR A 502 -25.37 24.85 20.53
CA TYR A 502 -26.67 25.34 20.10
C TYR A 502 -27.71 25.36 21.23
N PHE A 503 -27.81 24.29 22.03
CA PHE A 503 -28.78 24.22 23.12
C PHE A 503 -28.50 25.21 24.26
N GLU A 504 -27.25 25.41 24.70
CA GLU A 504 -26.96 26.42 25.71
C GLU A 504 -27.23 27.83 25.20
N ARG A 505 -26.98 28.14 23.92
CA ARG A 505 -27.36 29.46 23.37
C ARG A 505 -28.87 29.65 23.27
N ILE A 506 -29.67 28.61 23.05
CA ILE A 506 -31.14 28.72 23.19
C ILE A 506 -31.51 28.95 24.66
N ARG A 507 -30.88 28.23 25.60
CA ARG A 507 -31.14 28.39 27.04
C ARG A 507 -30.76 29.78 27.54
N ASP A 508 -29.69 30.39 27.04
CA ASP A 508 -29.32 31.79 27.28
C ASP A 508 -30.42 32.77 26.86
N GLU A 509 -30.95 32.63 25.64
CA GLU A 509 -32.06 33.49 25.18
C GLU A 509 -33.34 33.31 26.02
N VAL A 510 -33.58 32.11 26.57
CA VAL A 510 -34.68 31.86 27.53
C VAL A 510 -34.38 32.46 28.90
N ARG A 511 -33.14 32.37 29.41
CA ARG A 511 -32.66 33.04 30.65
C ARG A 511 -32.87 34.56 30.57
N GLU A 512 -32.62 35.15 29.40
CA GLU A 512 -32.89 36.56 29.08
C GLU A 512 -34.41 36.90 28.98
N GLY A 513 -35.30 35.94 29.20
CA GLY A 513 -36.75 36.13 29.24
C GLY A 513 -37.43 36.19 27.87
N ARG A 514 -36.77 35.78 26.78
CA ARG A 514 -37.36 35.79 25.44
C ARG A 514 -38.35 34.62 25.27
N THR A 515 -39.33 34.79 24.38
CA THR A 515 -40.25 33.68 24.07
C THR A 515 -39.50 32.55 23.37
N LEU A 516 -39.91 31.30 23.60
CA LEU A 516 -39.19 30.12 23.12
C LEU A 516 -38.95 30.10 21.59
N GLN A 517 -39.88 30.67 20.81
CA GLN A 517 -39.71 30.83 19.35
C GLN A 517 -38.60 31.84 19.02
N ALA A 518 -38.62 33.03 19.64
CA ALA A 518 -37.59 34.04 19.47
C ALA A 518 -36.23 33.57 20.01
N ALA A 519 -36.22 32.75 21.07
CA ALA A 519 -35.02 32.16 21.65
C ALA A 519 -34.31 31.21 20.66
N VAL A 520 -35.06 30.44 19.88
CA VAL A 520 -34.49 29.61 18.80
C VAL A 520 -33.92 30.46 17.67
N ASP A 521 -34.65 31.48 17.20
CA ASP A 521 -34.19 32.33 16.10
C ASP A 521 -32.96 33.19 16.45
N HIS A 522 -32.93 33.80 17.65
CA HIS A 522 -31.78 34.59 18.09
C HIS A 522 -30.60 33.71 18.54
N GLY A 523 -30.87 32.62 19.25
CA GLY A 523 -29.85 31.67 19.71
C GLY A 523 -29.11 31.03 18.55
N TRP A 524 -29.80 30.71 17.45
CA TRP A 524 -29.20 30.24 16.20
C TRP A 524 -28.20 31.23 15.61
N LEU A 525 -28.52 32.53 15.57
CA LEU A 525 -27.64 33.56 15.01
C LEU A 525 -26.33 33.71 15.80
N ARG A 526 -26.35 33.41 17.11
CA ARG A 526 -25.15 33.28 17.95
C ARG A 526 -24.44 31.95 17.72
N ALA A 527 -25.13 30.83 17.95
CA ALA A 527 -24.59 29.47 17.93
C ALA A 527 -23.86 29.15 16.62
N ARG A 528 -24.48 29.42 15.46
CA ARG A 528 -23.90 29.12 14.14
C ARG A 528 -22.52 29.74 13.92
N ARG A 529 -22.21 30.88 14.55
CA ARG A 529 -20.89 31.54 14.45
C ARG A 529 -19.83 30.83 15.30
N THR A 530 -20.22 30.31 16.46
CA THR A 530 -19.31 29.53 17.32
C THR A 530 -19.04 28.16 16.70
N ILE A 531 -20.08 27.50 16.19
CA ILE A 531 -20.00 26.18 15.53
C ILE A 531 -19.11 26.27 14.29
N LEU A 532 -19.43 27.16 13.32
CA LEU A 532 -18.59 27.38 12.14
C LEU A 532 -17.14 27.80 12.44
N ALA A 533 -16.86 28.38 13.61
CA ALA A 533 -15.50 28.72 14.02
C ALA A 533 -14.76 27.52 14.63
N SER A 534 -15.44 26.71 15.45
CA SER A 534 -14.89 25.48 16.05
C SER A 534 -14.60 24.43 14.96
N ASP A 535 -15.61 24.14 14.14
CA ASP A 535 -15.52 23.19 13.04
C ASP A 535 -14.60 23.67 11.93
N GLY A 536 -14.52 24.99 11.71
CA GLY A 536 -13.54 25.59 10.80
C GLY A 536 -12.09 25.30 11.19
N VAL A 537 -11.79 25.23 12.49
CA VAL A 537 -10.45 24.83 12.99
C VAL A 537 -10.26 23.32 12.83
N ASN A 538 -11.27 22.50 13.11
CA ASN A 538 -11.21 21.04 12.93
C ASN A 538 -10.99 20.66 11.45
N VAL A 539 -11.72 21.27 10.51
CA VAL A 539 -11.52 21.07 9.06
C VAL A 539 -10.14 21.58 8.62
N LEU A 540 -9.67 22.73 9.12
CA LEU A 540 -8.33 23.23 8.79
C LEU A 540 -7.23 22.27 9.27
N ALA A 541 -7.35 21.74 10.50
CA ALA A 541 -6.43 20.74 11.03
C ALA A 541 -6.46 19.44 10.20
N ALA A 542 -7.65 18.95 9.82
CA ALA A 542 -7.83 17.79 8.95
C ALA A 542 -7.18 18.00 7.56
N VAL A 543 -7.35 19.18 6.95
CA VAL A 543 -6.72 19.51 5.66
C VAL A 543 -5.19 19.54 5.77
N ILE A 544 -4.64 20.17 6.82
CA ILE A 544 -3.19 20.23 7.04
C ILE A 544 -2.62 18.82 7.26
N LEU A 545 -3.27 18.00 8.09
CA LEU A 545 -2.87 16.61 8.32
C LEU A 545 -2.96 15.76 7.04
N TYR A 546 -4.00 15.95 6.21
CA TYR A 546 -4.18 15.16 4.98
C TYR A 546 -3.06 15.39 3.95
N PHE A 547 -2.47 16.60 3.89
CA PHE A 547 -1.37 16.90 2.97
C PHE A 547 0.03 16.59 3.52
N ILE A 548 0.20 16.53 4.85
CA ILE A 548 1.51 16.27 5.49
C ILE A 548 1.68 14.81 5.89
N ALA A 549 0.60 14.08 6.19
CA ALA A 549 0.64 12.73 6.70
C ALA A 549 0.67 11.64 5.61
N VAL A 550 1.20 10.48 5.98
CA VAL A 550 1.34 9.27 5.16
C VAL A 550 0.44 8.16 5.70
N GLY A 551 0.01 7.24 4.82
CA GLY A 551 -0.69 6.00 5.19
C GLY A 551 -1.93 6.23 6.05
N GLY A 552 -2.11 5.39 7.08
CA GLY A 552 -3.29 5.40 7.94
C GLY A 552 -3.62 6.76 8.56
N VAL A 553 -2.63 7.60 8.90
CA VAL A 553 -2.85 8.94 9.48
C VAL A 553 -3.53 9.89 8.49
N ARG A 554 -3.26 9.75 7.19
CA ARG A 554 -3.98 10.47 6.12
C ARG A 554 -5.44 10.02 6.02
N GLY A 555 -5.71 8.74 6.30
CA GLY A 555 -7.06 8.19 6.45
C GLY A 555 -7.84 8.76 7.64
N PHE A 556 -7.21 8.89 8.82
CA PHE A 556 -7.78 9.59 9.98
C PHE A 556 -8.11 11.05 9.65
N ALA A 557 -7.19 11.76 9.00
CA ALA A 557 -7.39 13.15 8.60
C ALA A 557 -8.59 13.30 7.64
N PHE A 558 -8.73 12.38 6.69
CA PHE A 558 -9.86 12.35 5.76
C PHE A 558 -11.20 12.11 6.46
N THR A 559 -11.32 11.10 7.32
CA THR A 559 -12.61 10.83 8.00
C THR A 559 -12.99 11.93 8.99
N LEU A 560 -12.02 12.52 9.69
CA LEU A 560 -12.26 13.69 10.55
C LEU A 560 -12.77 14.90 9.75
N GLY A 561 -12.11 15.25 8.64
CA GLY A 561 -12.54 16.35 7.78
C GLY A 561 -13.94 16.13 7.18
N LEU A 562 -14.19 14.92 6.65
CA LEU A 562 -15.47 14.53 6.07
C LEU A 562 -16.62 14.61 7.09
N THR A 563 -16.42 14.03 8.28
CA THR A 563 -17.45 14.02 9.34
C THR A 563 -17.73 15.41 9.89
N THR A 564 -16.73 16.28 10.05
CA THR A 564 -16.95 17.68 10.47
C THR A 564 -17.75 18.47 9.41
N VAL A 565 -17.51 18.24 8.12
CA VAL A 565 -18.35 18.83 7.05
C VAL A 565 -19.79 18.29 7.12
N ILE A 566 -19.98 17.01 7.40
CA ILE A 566 -21.32 16.41 7.58
C ILE A 566 -22.03 16.97 8.82
N ASP A 567 -21.33 17.25 9.92
CA ASP A 567 -21.94 17.88 11.10
C ASP A 567 -22.50 19.26 10.78
N LEU A 568 -21.72 20.13 10.11
CA LEU A 568 -22.19 21.43 9.67
C LEU A 568 -23.46 21.34 8.80
N VAL A 569 -23.53 20.34 7.92
CA VAL A 569 -24.73 20.04 7.10
C VAL A 569 -25.90 19.61 7.98
N VAL A 570 -25.71 18.72 8.96
CA VAL A 570 -26.74 18.24 9.89
C VAL A 570 -27.25 19.37 10.79
N VAL A 571 -26.36 20.14 11.40
CA VAL A 571 -26.70 21.27 12.29
C VAL A 571 -27.57 22.30 11.56
N ILE A 572 -27.22 22.64 10.31
CA ILE A 572 -27.92 23.66 9.50
C ILE A 572 -29.22 23.12 8.87
N LEU A 573 -29.20 21.93 8.25
CA LEU A 573 -30.33 21.41 7.46
C LEU A 573 -31.29 20.52 8.25
N PHE A 574 -30.85 19.93 9.36
CA PHE A 574 -31.66 19.03 10.19
C PHE A 574 -31.93 19.58 11.59
N THR A 575 -30.89 19.85 12.40
CA THR A 575 -31.06 20.16 13.82
C THR A 575 -31.76 21.51 14.05
N HIS A 576 -31.40 22.58 13.31
CA HIS A 576 -32.09 23.86 13.43
C HIS A 576 -33.56 23.81 12.95
N PRO A 577 -33.91 23.24 11.77
CA PRO A 577 -35.30 23.04 11.36
C PRO A 577 -36.12 22.14 12.30
N LEU A 578 -35.55 21.04 12.79
CA LEU A 578 -36.18 20.16 13.77
C LEU A 578 -36.52 20.93 15.06
N MET A 579 -35.59 21.74 15.56
CA MET A 579 -35.82 22.57 16.74
C MET A 579 -36.94 23.61 16.53
N LYS A 580 -36.99 24.24 15.35
CA LYS A 580 -38.10 25.14 14.96
C LYS A 580 -39.46 24.44 14.87
N LEU A 581 -39.50 23.18 14.46
CA LEU A 581 -40.71 22.37 14.45
C LEU A 581 -41.13 22.00 15.88
N LEU A 582 -40.19 21.53 16.71
CA LEU A 582 -40.46 21.11 18.08
C LEU A 582 -41.02 22.25 18.95
N VAL A 583 -40.49 23.47 18.84
CA VAL A 583 -40.99 24.63 19.59
C VAL A 583 -42.38 25.12 19.14
N ARG A 584 -42.95 24.59 18.05
CA ARG A 584 -44.38 24.76 17.72
C ARG A 584 -45.30 23.75 18.44
N THR A 585 -44.74 22.67 19.01
CA THR A 585 -45.51 21.71 19.82
C THR A 585 -45.81 22.27 21.21
N LYS A 586 -46.89 21.79 21.85
CA LYS A 586 -47.23 22.22 23.22
C LYS A 586 -46.15 21.85 24.26
N PHE A 587 -45.45 20.72 24.09
CA PHE A 587 -44.48 20.22 25.09
C PHE A 587 -43.23 21.10 25.18
N PHE A 588 -42.60 21.42 24.04
CA PHE A 588 -41.43 22.30 24.01
C PHE A 588 -41.83 23.78 23.99
N GLY A 589 -42.84 24.17 23.20
CA GLY A 589 -43.26 25.56 23.03
C GLY A 589 -43.90 26.22 24.25
N GLN A 590 -44.30 25.45 25.27
CA GLN A 590 -44.78 25.95 26.56
C GLN A 590 -43.74 25.79 27.68
N GLY A 591 -42.53 25.32 27.39
CA GLY A 591 -41.45 25.19 28.38
C GLY A 591 -41.75 24.17 29.48
N HIS A 592 -42.22 22.96 29.12
CA HIS A 592 -42.53 21.93 30.12
C HIS A 592 -41.28 21.50 30.91
N ARG A 593 -41.41 21.15 32.20
CA ARG A 593 -40.28 20.79 33.11
C ARG A 593 -39.31 19.71 32.59
N PHE A 594 -39.78 18.82 31.72
CA PHE A 594 -38.99 17.76 31.09
C PHE A 594 -38.47 18.11 29.69
N SER A 595 -38.84 19.26 29.12
CA SER A 595 -38.36 19.72 27.79
C SER A 595 -36.91 20.20 27.79
N GLY A 596 -36.33 20.50 28.96
CA GLY A 596 -35.04 21.20 29.08
C GLY A 596 -35.13 22.73 28.93
N LEU A 597 -36.30 23.26 28.57
CA LEU A 597 -36.53 24.67 28.22
C LEU A 597 -37.59 25.35 29.09
N ASP A 598 -37.73 24.90 30.33
CA ASP A 598 -38.63 25.51 31.32
C ASP A 598 -38.06 26.86 31.81
N PRO A 599 -38.72 28.00 31.54
CA PRO A 599 -38.18 29.31 31.90
C PRO A 599 -37.98 29.48 33.41
N VAL A 600 -38.82 28.86 34.24
CA VAL A 600 -38.72 28.99 35.70
C VAL A 600 -37.49 28.23 36.22
N HIS A 601 -37.26 27.01 35.74
CA HIS A 601 -36.07 26.22 36.09
C HIS A 601 -34.77 26.77 35.48
N LEU A 602 -34.85 27.54 34.39
CA LEU A 602 -33.70 28.25 33.82
C LEU A 602 -33.40 29.59 34.52
N GLY A 603 -34.24 30.04 35.46
CA GLY A 603 -34.05 31.30 36.17
C GLY A 603 -34.45 32.55 35.36
N ALA A 604 -35.27 32.38 34.31
CA ALA A 604 -35.77 33.49 33.52
C ALA A 604 -36.67 34.39 34.38
N SER A 605 -36.24 35.63 34.63
CA SER A 605 -37.07 36.63 35.31
C SER A 605 -38.32 36.87 34.45
N VAL A 606 -39.48 36.43 34.93
CA VAL A 606 -40.71 36.31 34.14
C VAL A 606 -40.96 37.59 33.35
N ALA A 607 -40.95 37.48 32.01
CA ALA A 607 -41.15 38.61 31.11
C ALA A 607 -42.53 39.22 31.37
N ALA A 608 -42.54 40.32 32.14
CA ALA A 608 -43.74 40.84 32.77
C ALA A 608 -44.69 41.47 31.74
N TYR A 609 -45.57 40.62 31.19
CA TYR A 609 -46.64 41.02 30.30
C TYR A 609 -47.68 41.86 31.07
N ALA A 610 -47.65 43.17 30.87
CA ALA A 610 -48.57 44.10 31.53
C ALA A 610 -49.97 44.16 30.90
N GLY A 611 -50.23 43.35 29.86
CA GLY A 611 -51.41 43.44 29.02
C GLY A 611 -51.30 44.53 27.95
N ARG A 612 -52.23 44.48 26.97
CA ARG A 612 -52.37 45.48 25.88
C ARG A 612 -51.06 45.86 25.19
N GLY A 613 -50.24 44.86 24.85
CA GLY A 613 -49.10 45.03 23.93
C GLY A 613 -47.90 45.81 24.46
N ARG A 614 -47.81 46.08 25.77
CA ARG A 614 -46.64 46.72 26.39
C ARG A 614 -45.87 45.74 27.27
N ALA A 615 -44.56 45.64 27.04
CA ALA A 615 -43.62 45.04 27.99
C ALA A 615 -43.24 46.08 29.05
N ARG A 616 -43.13 45.66 30.32
CA ARG A 616 -42.66 46.57 31.39
C ARG A 616 -41.22 47.01 31.14
N THR A 617 -40.93 48.27 31.46
CA THR A 617 -39.60 48.86 31.40
C THR A 617 -38.66 48.26 32.46
N THR A 618 -37.35 48.44 32.30
CA THR A 618 -36.36 47.96 33.29
C THR A 618 -36.50 48.68 34.63
N ALA A 619 -36.96 49.93 34.64
CA ALA A 619 -37.27 50.67 35.86
C ALA A 619 -38.49 50.09 36.61
N GLU A 620 -39.59 49.77 35.91
CA GLU A 620 -40.74 49.08 36.52
C GLU A 620 -40.36 47.70 37.07
N ARG A 621 -39.49 46.95 36.37
CA ARG A 621 -38.98 45.66 36.85
C ARG A 621 -38.20 45.81 38.16
N ALA A 622 -37.31 46.81 38.25
CA ALA A 622 -36.56 47.08 39.48
C ALA A 622 -37.48 47.51 40.65
N ALA A 623 -38.44 48.40 40.40
CA ALA A 623 -39.38 48.85 41.43
C ALA A 623 -40.25 47.70 41.99
N ILE A 624 -40.71 46.79 41.14
CA ILE A 624 -41.49 45.61 41.56
C ILE A 624 -40.60 44.58 42.28
N ALA A 625 -39.34 44.40 41.87
CA ALA A 625 -38.41 43.51 42.55
C ALA A 625 -38.14 43.95 44.02
N VAL A 626 -38.14 45.26 44.30
CA VAL A 626 -38.01 45.80 45.67
C VAL A 626 -39.30 45.60 46.50
N GLN A 627 -40.46 45.40 45.87
CA GLN A 627 -41.73 45.09 46.55
C GLN A 627 -42.09 43.59 46.57
N ALA A 628 -41.29 42.74 45.94
CA ALA A 628 -41.54 41.29 45.90
C ALA A 628 -41.07 40.63 47.20
N ASP A 629 -41.99 40.39 48.14
CA ASP A 629 -41.72 39.63 49.36
C ASP A 629 -41.26 38.20 49.00
N THR A 630 -39.97 37.95 49.12
CA THR A 630 -39.31 36.69 48.72
C THR A 630 -39.57 35.52 49.68
N ARG A 631 -40.26 35.76 50.80
CA ARG A 631 -40.59 34.75 51.81
C ARG A 631 -41.50 33.64 51.28
N THR A 632 -41.11 32.42 51.61
CA THR A 632 -41.85 31.19 51.33
C THR A 632 -43.24 31.21 51.98
N ILE A 633 -44.11 30.27 51.55
CA ILE A 633 -45.43 30.08 52.17
C ILE A 633 -45.30 29.66 53.64
N ALA A 634 -44.21 28.98 54.01
CA ALA A 634 -43.93 28.59 55.40
C ALA A 634 -43.58 29.82 56.26
N GLU A 635 -42.66 30.68 55.80
CA GLU A 635 -42.28 31.90 56.51
C GLU A 635 -43.46 32.87 56.63
N ARG A 636 -44.24 33.08 55.56
CA ARG A 636 -45.43 33.92 55.62
C ARG A 636 -46.52 33.38 56.55
N LYS A 637 -46.63 32.05 56.72
CA LYS A 637 -47.49 31.45 57.77
C LYS A 637 -46.91 31.62 59.18
N ALA A 638 -45.59 31.50 59.35
CA ALA A 638 -44.94 31.70 60.64
C ALA A 638 -45.05 33.17 61.10
N ASP A 639 -44.85 34.13 60.21
CA ASP A 639 -44.99 35.55 60.50
C ASP A 639 -46.46 35.96 60.70
N ALA A 640 -47.42 35.36 59.98
CA ALA A 640 -48.84 35.53 60.27
C ALA A 640 -49.22 35.00 61.66
N ALA A 641 -48.79 33.79 62.02
CA ALA A 641 -49.04 33.21 63.35
C ALA A 641 -48.36 34.01 64.48
N ARG A 642 -47.20 34.62 64.22
CA ARG A 642 -46.54 35.57 65.15
C ARG A 642 -47.34 36.86 65.30
N ALA A 643 -47.91 37.39 64.21
CA ALA A 643 -48.75 38.58 64.25
C ALA A 643 -50.09 38.32 64.98
N GLU A 644 -50.72 37.16 64.75
CA GLU A 644 -51.91 36.73 65.49
C GLU A 644 -51.60 36.53 66.99
N ALA A 645 -50.45 35.95 67.33
CA ALA A 645 -50.01 35.81 68.72
C ALA A 645 -49.69 37.16 69.39
N ALA A 646 -49.11 38.12 68.65
CA ALA A 646 -48.86 39.47 69.16
C ALA A 646 -50.17 40.25 69.39
N ALA A 647 -51.10 40.20 68.44
CA ALA A 647 -52.41 40.82 68.57
C ALA A 647 -53.26 40.19 69.71
N ALA A 648 -53.10 38.89 69.97
CA ALA A 648 -53.69 38.24 71.14
C ALA A 648 -53.09 38.74 72.47
N ALA A 649 -51.78 39.00 72.50
CA ALA A 649 -51.10 39.54 73.68
C ALA A 649 -51.47 41.01 73.99
N GLU A 650 -51.73 41.83 72.97
CA GLU A 650 -52.29 43.19 73.17
C GLU A 650 -53.75 43.16 73.67
N ALA A 651 -54.51 42.09 73.39
CA ALA A 651 -55.94 42.01 73.72
C ALA A 651 -56.26 41.68 75.20
N GLU A 652 -55.30 41.15 75.97
CA GLU A 652 -55.49 40.85 77.41
C GLU A 652 -54.90 41.94 78.35
N GLY A 653 -54.45 43.06 77.78
CA GLY A 653 -53.48 43.98 78.42
C GLY A 653 -53.99 45.22 79.15
N GLU A 654 -55.30 45.47 79.31
CA GLU A 654 -55.79 46.75 79.86
C GLU A 654 -56.89 46.65 80.94
N LEU A 655 -56.48 46.75 82.22
CA LEU A 655 -57.31 47.10 83.38
C LEU A 655 -56.44 47.79 84.47
N ASP A 656 -56.58 49.12 84.57
CA ASP A 656 -55.97 50.06 85.54
C ASP A 656 -56.70 49.98 86.93
N PRO A 657 -56.39 50.72 88.03
CA PRO A 657 -55.30 51.67 88.37
C PRO A 657 -54.73 51.37 89.82
N PRO A 658 -54.34 52.32 90.74
CA PRO A 658 -53.89 53.73 90.66
C PRO A 658 -52.62 54.14 91.50
N LEU A 659 -52.09 55.35 91.22
CA LEU A 659 -51.53 56.43 92.11
C LEU A 659 -50.85 56.05 93.47
N THR A 660 -49.70 56.61 93.91
CA THR A 660 -49.39 58.05 94.16
C THR A 660 -47.89 58.39 94.42
N THR A 661 -47.52 59.68 94.26
CA THR A 661 -46.52 60.51 95.04
C THR A 661 -45.00 60.22 95.11
N GLN A 662 -44.25 61.09 94.40
CA GLN A 662 -43.33 62.16 94.92
C GLN A 662 -41.87 61.92 95.39
N ASP A 663 -41.04 62.94 95.06
CA ASP A 663 -39.73 63.39 95.60
C ASP A 663 -38.44 62.54 95.47
N GLY A 664 -37.32 63.21 95.11
CA GLY A 664 -35.95 62.68 95.23
C GLY A 664 -34.94 63.15 94.17
N ALA A 665 -34.01 64.03 94.55
CA ALA A 665 -32.80 64.41 93.79
C ALA A 665 -31.71 64.88 94.80
N PRO A 666 -30.41 65.08 94.44
CA PRO A 666 -29.72 64.89 93.14
C PRO A 666 -28.36 64.10 93.25
N ASP A 667 -27.55 64.13 92.18
CA ASP A 667 -26.15 64.64 92.15
C ASP A 667 -24.98 63.74 91.66
N THR A 668 -24.00 64.38 91.00
CA THR A 668 -22.63 63.97 90.61
C THR A 668 -22.33 62.69 89.80
N GLY A 669 -21.39 62.81 88.84
CA GLY A 669 -20.60 61.68 88.34
C GLY A 669 -19.93 61.88 86.95
N ALA A 670 -18.60 61.93 86.91
CA ALA A 670 -17.80 61.78 85.67
C ALA A 670 -17.54 60.26 85.40
N THR A 671 -17.05 59.76 84.27
CA THR A 671 -15.88 60.18 83.44
C THR A 671 -15.91 59.70 81.98
N VAL A 672 -14.90 60.13 81.21
CA VAL A 672 -14.47 59.82 79.83
C VAL A 672 -12.91 59.72 79.89
N PRO A 673 -12.12 59.04 79.02
CA PRO A 673 -12.38 58.37 77.72
C PRO A 673 -11.83 56.90 77.63
N ALA A 674 -11.81 56.27 76.43
CA ALA A 674 -10.57 55.97 75.66
C ALA A 674 -10.68 54.85 74.58
N THR A 675 -9.83 55.00 73.56
CA THR A 675 -9.34 54.09 72.50
C THR A 675 -9.28 52.57 72.79
N GLY A 676 -9.32 51.65 71.80
CA GLY A 676 -9.29 51.77 70.32
C GLY A 676 -8.40 50.67 69.67
N THR A 677 -8.50 50.44 68.35
CA THR A 677 -7.70 49.47 67.51
C THR A 677 -7.85 47.97 67.90
N ASP A 678 -7.74 46.94 67.05
CA ASP A 678 -7.81 46.76 65.58
C ASP A 678 -8.29 45.29 65.32
N THR A 679 -8.16 44.52 64.22
CA THR A 679 -7.38 44.58 62.96
C THR A 679 -8.10 43.79 61.83
N THR A 680 -7.49 43.67 60.65
CA THR A 680 -7.90 42.86 59.47
C THR A 680 -7.51 41.37 59.50
N GLU A 681 -8.30 40.52 58.84
CA GLU A 681 -7.93 39.53 57.79
C GLU A 681 -9.25 39.05 57.12
N GLU A 682 -9.40 38.97 55.78
CA GLU A 682 -8.92 37.92 54.84
C GLU A 682 -9.66 36.57 55.05
N ASN A 683 -10.24 35.86 54.05
CA ASN A 683 -9.96 35.82 52.61
C ASN A 683 -11.21 35.73 51.68
N ARG A 684 -10.89 35.77 50.38
CA ARG A 684 -11.63 35.59 49.12
C ARG A 684 -12.84 34.65 49.09
#